data_AF-A0A5M8SKU3-F1
#
_entry.id   AF-A0A5M8SKU3-F1
#
_cell.length_a   1.000
_cell.length_b   1.000
_cell.length_c   1.000
_cell.angle_alpha   90.00
_cell.angle_beta   90.00
_cell.angle_gamma   90.00
#
_symmetry.space_group_name_H-M   'P 1'
#
loop_
_entity.id
_entity.type
_entity.pdbx_description
1 polymer ?
#
loop_
_entity_poly.entity_id
_entity_poly.type
_entity_poly.pdbx_seq_one_letter_code
_entity_poly.pdbx_strand_id
1 'polypeptide(L)'
;MALTASFRVTVLAALSMFGGLSLASAQCPSTSPNFAPDFSAAGAASCFQLNPASGSYLPSITNAATLSSSTVLRLTPSMGGLAASAWYTNPQPVASGFTTTFSFQLGNSNTGANADGIAFLVQNSPAGAAGGLNALGTGGGGIGYAGIPNSLAIEFNTYYNQGSDPNSNDVTIQSCGTAANDVGPSCAIKTNDLTGTSISLADGSVHVATVTYSVQPGCTTAPCSTIDVVLDGVDLFPGGVPFDITTIGLTNSAAYVGFTGGTGADDDEQDVDSWTFSSSQTQSGTVAPNQSNPTTFDYSGGFAPGNTSGGYNFSAQQTTTSQTVQMTVTAIPMTQAACNAVVQQNPNFGGAHCFVYQNGGGQGQDAAVMFEVTCTANGVAQSCGSLANPFNADLGTQFSFSCGENAGLTCPPNTTDTSGGSFGLPHLTPNDGTPSVGFLKGEGPNPAHPCTAGATPLFTSNQIESFKLGDTSGGAKGGSGGTTSCWVMTYLTQSETPSITVTQPANNGTYRQNQSDATTTASYSCAAVSTGDPNTVAFGPYLSIPLPPSLYAGVCSASNSVGGAVASGAPFDTGTLGPHTFTVQVQDSAMNTSQTLVTYTVVAPPAISGPSSAVFAVGTPNSVQFNATGYPVPSFTEVGALPSGVTFVDNKNGTATLSGTATVSGIYKITVSATNGVSPAATLSFTLTSTATVPASGSKCNGVYSGTFQGSLTVTAGQSCTFINGGVTGNVSQTGGSFAVTGATVGGNFQSIGGTFAIGAGAIVKGNVSVLNLAKSSAQDTVCGARVGGNLQLVASFTPIAVGNGTVSCPGNTIVGNLSATANNAIISMDGNTVGGSLTATANLKPTQVFSNKIVSNLSCSSNLSITGGSNTASKKTGQCASF
;
A
#
# COMPACT_ATOMS: atom_id res chain seq x y z
N MET A 1 -81.23 66.22 1.24
CA MET A 1 -82.03 65.12 1.82
C MET A 1 -81.71 63.87 0.99
N ALA A 2 -81.33 62.78 1.66
CA ALA A 2 -80.46 61.72 1.14
C ALA A 2 -81.01 60.95 -0.07
N LEU A 3 -80.08 60.61 -0.97
CA LEU A 3 -80.24 59.87 -2.21
C LEU A 3 -79.66 58.46 -2.03
N THR A 4 -80.44 57.41 -2.27
CA THR A 4 -79.95 56.08 -2.64
C THR A 4 -80.75 55.61 -3.85
N ALA A 5 -80.14 55.70 -5.02
CA ALA A 5 -80.69 55.22 -6.28
C ALA A 5 -79.92 53.97 -6.71
N SER A 6 -80.67 52.87 -6.80
CA SER A 6 -80.28 51.60 -7.40
C SER A 6 -80.18 51.76 -8.91
N PHE A 7 -79.08 51.33 -9.53
CA PHE A 7 -78.98 51.21 -10.98
C PHE A 7 -78.54 49.80 -11.37
N ARG A 8 -79.38 49.17 -12.19
CA ARG A 8 -79.16 47.89 -12.86
C ARG A 8 -78.18 48.09 -14.03
N VAL A 9 -77.29 47.12 -14.25
CA VAL A 9 -76.67 46.89 -15.56
C VAL A 9 -76.92 45.46 -15.99
N THR A 10 -77.29 45.37 -17.26
CA THR A 10 -77.82 44.25 -18.03
C THR A 10 -76.79 43.14 -18.24
N VAL A 11 -77.30 41.91 -18.20
CA VAL A 11 -76.66 40.64 -18.52
C VAL A 11 -76.14 40.61 -19.96
N LEU A 12 -74.86 40.25 -20.13
CA LEU A 12 -74.33 39.70 -21.39
C LEU A 12 -73.91 38.26 -21.11
N ALA A 13 -74.59 37.31 -21.78
CA ALA A 13 -74.29 35.90 -21.70
C ALA A 13 -73.04 35.58 -22.53
N ALA A 14 -71.99 35.06 -21.89
CA ALA A 14 -70.95 34.29 -22.54
C ALA A 14 -70.93 32.91 -21.89
N LEU A 15 -71.31 31.91 -22.69
CA LEU A 15 -71.32 30.50 -22.35
C LEU A 15 -69.86 30.01 -22.33
N SER A 16 -69.31 29.71 -21.16
CA SER A 16 -68.10 28.89 -21.04
C SER A 16 -68.30 27.85 -19.94
N MET A 17 -68.20 26.59 -20.34
CA MET A 17 -68.21 25.42 -19.47
C MET A 17 -67.22 25.62 -18.32
N PHE A 18 -67.71 25.68 -17.08
CA PHE A 18 -66.92 25.31 -15.93
C PHE A 18 -67.52 24.02 -15.38
N GLY A 19 -66.89 22.90 -15.75
CA GLY A 19 -67.04 21.65 -15.03
C GLY A 19 -66.72 21.89 -13.56
N GLY A 20 -67.44 21.18 -12.68
CA GLY A 20 -67.16 21.20 -11.25
C GLY A 20 -65.71 20.81 -11.00
N LEU A 21 -64.87 21.81 -10.75
CA LEU A 21 -63.63 21.63 -10.01
C LEU A 21 -64.05 21.52 -8.55
N SER A 22 -64.07 20.28 -8.03
CA SER A 22 -63.87 20.13 -6.60
C SER A 22 -62.48 20.71 -6.32
N LEU A 23 -62.43 21.83 -5.60
CA LEU A 23 -61.22 22.20 -4.87
C LEU A 23 -61.01 21.07 -3.86
N ALA A 24 -60.21 20.07 -4.23
CA ALA A 24 -59.63 19.18 -3.24
C ALA A 24 -58.83 20.08 -2.30
N SER A 25 -59.22 20.16 -1.04
CA SER A 25 -58.35 20.72 0.00
C SER A 25 -57.03 19.98 -0.12
N ALA A 26 -55.95 20.68 -0.46
CA ALA A 26 -54.62 20.08 -0.43
C ALA A 26 -54.44 19.48 0.97
N GLN A 27 -54.26 18.18 1.05
CA GLN A 27 -54.00 17.47 2.30
C GLN A 27 -52.54 17.69 2.66
N CYS A 28 -52.22 17.76 3.96
CA CYS A 28 -50.84 17.93 4.42
C CYS A 28 -49.94 16.89 3.74
N PRO A 29 -48.91 17.31 2.99
CA PRO A 29 -48.10 16.39 2.18
C PRO A 29 -47.22 15.44 3.00
N SER A 30 -47.12 15.61 4.32
CA SER A 30 -46.20 14.88 5.18
C SER A 30 -46.86 14.37 6.46
N THR A 31 -46.35 13.29 7.04
CA THR A 31 -46.80 12.75 8.34
C THR A 31 -46.00 13.30 9.52
N SER A 32 -44.81 13.86 9.28
CA SER A 32 -44.01 14.69 10.19
C SER A 32 -43.55 16.01 9.54
N PRO A 33 -43.24 17.06 10.32
CA PRO A 33 -42.67 18.29 9.79
C PRO A 33 -41.40 18.07 8.93
N ASN A 34 -41.41 18.56 7.69
CA ASN A 34 -40.26 18.55 6.79
C ASN A 34 -40.36 19.69 5.75
N PHE A 35 -39.91 20.87 6.16
CA PHE A 35 -39.98 22.13 5.44
C PHE A 35 -38.56 22.70 5.30
N ALA A 36 -37.70 21.97 4.59
CA ALA A 36 -36.33 22.39 4.26
C ALA A 36 -36.15 22.40 2.73
N PRO A 37 -35.55 23.45 2.13
CA PRO A 37 -34.94 24.59 2.80
C PRO A 37 -35.94 25.63 3.33
N ASP A 38 -37.23 25.52 2.99
CA ASP A 38 -38.26 26.48 3.42
C ASP A 38 -39.70 25.89 3.37
N PHE A 39 -40.72 26.72 3.59
CA PHE A 39 -42.14 26.33 3.57
C PHE A 39 -42.80 26.34 2.18
N SER A 40 -42.02 26.39 1.08
CA SER A 40 -42.57 26.60 -0.28
C SER A 40 -43.27 25.37 -0.86
N ALA A 41 -43.21 24.23 -0.16
CA ALA A 41 -43.84 22.99 -0.56
C ALA A 41 -45.36 23.15 -0.75
N ALA A 42 -45.87 22.66 -1.87
CA ALA A 42 -47.30 22.70 -2.18
C ALA A 42 -48.12 21.98 -1.08
N GLY A 43 -49.05 22.68 -0.46
CA GLY A 43 -49.88 22.15 0.62
C GLY A 43 -49.29 22.30 2.03
N ALA A 44 -48.13 22.94 2.22
CA ALA A 44 -47.55 23.20 3.54
C ALA A 44 -48.53 23.88 4.51
N ALA A 45 -49.33 24.85 4.04
CA ALA A 45 -50.32 25.54 4.86
C ALA A 45 -51.39 24.61 5.46
N SER A 46 -51.69 23.48 4.80
CA SER A 46 -52.65 22.49 5.30
C SER A 46 -52.11 21.59 6.41
N CYS A 47 -50.79 21.64 6.67
CA CYS A 47 -50.15 20.93 7.77
C CYS A 47 -50.23 21.65 9.11
N PHE A 48 -50.74 22.88 9.14
CA PHE A 48 -50.73 23.71 10.34
C PHE A 48 -52.14 24.08 10.77
N GLN A 49 -52.40 23.95 12.07
CA GLN A 49 -53.44 24.73 12.73
C GLN A 49 -52.80 26.04 13.21
N LEU A 50 -53.28 27.15 12.63
CA LEU A 50 -52.76 28.51 12.84
C LEU A 50 -53.74 29.27 13.75
N ASN A 51 -53.30 29.70 14.93
CA ASN A 51 -54.16 30.32 15.94
C ASN A 51 -53.66 31.73 16.32
N PRO A 52 -54.52 32.76 16.24
CA PRO A 52 -54.21 34.11 16.72
C PRO A 52 -54.82 34.39 18.12
N ALA A 53 -54.18 35.24 18.92
CA ALA A 53 -54.76 35.77 20.16
C ALA A 53 -55.12 37.25 19.95
N SER A 54 -56.41 37.57 20.10
CA SER A 54 -56.95 38.93 20.29
C SER A 54 -56.30 40.05 19.45
N GLY A 55 -56.43 39.98 18.14
CA GLY A 55 -55.92 40.99 17.22
C GLY A 55 -56.02 40.48 15.78
N SER A 56 -56.18 41.37 14.81
CA SER A 56 -56.62 41.07 13.45
C SER A 56 -55.65 40.24 12.58
N TYR A 57 -54.53 39.77 13.12
CA TYR A 57 -53.49 39.05 12.38
C TYR A 57 -53.58 37.54 12.61
N LEU A 58 -53.58 36.78 11.52
CA LEU A 58 -53.48 35.32 11.52
C LEU A 58 -52.03 34.96 11.17
N PRO A 59 -51.37 34.07 11.95
CA PRO A 59 -50.09 33.52 11.50
C PRO A 59 -50.27 32.85 10.15
N SER A 60 -49.26 32.91 9.30
CA SER A 60 -49.38 32.48 7.90
C SER A 60 -48.06 32.02 7.31
N ILE A 61 -48.15 31.19 6.26
CA ILE A 61 -47.01 30.93 5.39
C ILE A 61 -46.98 32.03 4.34
N THR A 62 -45.92 32.84 4.34
CA THR A 62 -45.78 34.04 3.50
C THR A 62 -44.37 34.14 2.94
N ASN A 63 -44.14 35.00 1.96
CA ASN A 63 -42.79 35.27 1.47
C ASN A 63 -41.95 35.91 2.57
N ALA A 64 -40.68 35.48 2.68
CA ALA A 64 -39.70 36.10 3.54
C ALA A 64 -39.54 37.60 3.20
N ALA A 65 -39.39 38.46 4.21
CA ALA A 65 -39.20 39.90 3.99
C ALA A 65 -37.91 40.23 3.20
N THR A 66 -36.92 39.33 3.24
CA THR A 66 -35.57 39.53 2.69
C THR A 66 -35.30 38.76 1.39
N LEU A 67 -36.17 37.81 0.99
CA LEU A 67 -35.97 36.92 -0.17
C LEU A 67 -37.24 36.76 -1.02
N SER A 68 -37.21 37.18 -2.29
CA SER A 68 -38.39 37.28 -3.16
C SER A 68 -38.97 35.94 -3.66
N SER A 69 -38.44 34.79 -3.25
CA SER A 69 -38.86 33.46 -3.71
C SER A 69 -38.91 32.37 -2.64
N SER A 70 -38.62 32.69 -1.38
CA SER A 70 -38.66 31.75 -0.25
C SER A 70 -39.81 32.09 0.68
N THR A 71 -40.45 31.08 1.27
CA THR A 71 -41.59 31.27 2.18
C THR A 71 -41.28 30.81 3.59
N VAL A 72 -41.71 31.60 4.56
CA VAL A 72 -41.52 31.40 6.00
C VAL A 72 -42.87 31.15 6.68
N LEU A 73 -42.84 30.50 7.84
CA LEU A 73 -43.96 30.47 8.78
C LEU A 73 -43.85 31.70 9.70
N ARG A 74 -44.69 32.71 9.45
CA ARG A 74 -44.73 33.94 10.23
C ARG A 74 -45.70 33.85 11.38
N LEU A 75 -45.18 33.85 12.60
CA LEU A 75 -45.96 33.80 13.84
C LEU A 75 -46.57 35.18 14.14
N THR A 76 -45.74 36.22 14.15
CA THR A 76 -46.18 37.61 14.32
C THR A 76 -45.42 38.52 13.34
N PRO A 77 -46.07 39.56 12.77
CA PRO A 77 -45.36 40.67 12.14
C PRO A 77 -44.86 41.63 13.22
N SER A 78 -44.05 42.62 12.82
CA SER A 78 -43.61 43.74 13.66
C SER A 78 -44.80 44.65 14.07
N MET A 79 -45.62 44.14 14.99
CA MET A 79 -46.79 44.78 15.56
C MET A 79 -46.95 44.32 17.00
N GLY A 80 -47.07 45.26 17.93
CA GLY A 80 -47.24 44.97 19.36
C GLY A 80 -48.60 44.36 19.73
N GLY A 81 -48.63 43.66 20.86
CA GLY A 81 -49.83 43.13 21.51
C GLY A 81 -50.37 41.85 20.87
N LEU A 82 -49.53 41.06 20.22
CA LEU A 82 -49.92 39.81 19.55
C LEU A 82 -49.54 38.57 20.37
N ALA A 83 -50.30 37.49 20.14
CA ALA A 83 -49.87 36.13 20.43
C ALA A 83 -50.31 35.24 19.28
N ALA A 84 -49.48 34.26 18.93
CA ALA A 84 -49.75 33.32 17.86
C ALA A 84 -49.21 31.93 18.19
N SER A 85 -49.88 30.90 17.67
CA SER A 85 -49.37 29.54 17.65
C SER A 85 -49.60 28.87 16.30
N ALA A 86 -48.68 27.99 15.93
CA ALA A 86 -48.73 27.17 14.74
C ALA A 86 -48.44 25.72 15.11
N TRP A 87 -49.47 24.88 15.13
CA TRP A 87 -49.34 23.46 15.48
C TRP A 87 -49.37 22.60 14.25
N TYR A 88 -48.43 21.66 14.15
CA TYR A 88 -48.51 20.61 13.15
C TYR A 88 -49.74 19.74 13.42
N THR A 89 -50.60 19.56 12.41
CA THR A 89 -51.93 18.98 12.59
C THR A 89 -51.92 17.51 13.02
N ASN A 90 -50.82 16.79 12.75
CA ASN A 90 -50.65 15.39 13.14
C ASN A 90 -49.75 15.29 14.39
N PRO A 91 -50.22 14.69 15.50
CA PRO A 91 -49.37 14.41 16.66
C PRO A 91 -48.13 13.60 16.27
N GLN A 92 -46.97 13.98 16.80
CA GLN A 92 -45.70 13.32 16.53
C GLN A 92 -45.32 12.36 17.67
N PRO A 93 -44.74 11.18 17.38
CA PRO A 93 -44.17 10.31 18.41
C PRO A 93 -42.99 11.03 19.09
N VAL A 94 -43.08 11.21 20.41
CA VAL A 94 -42.07 11.94 21.20
C VAL A 94 -41.52 11.13 22.36
N ALA A 95 -42.23 10.09 22.82
CA ALA A 95 -41.85 9.33 24.01
C ALA A 95 -40.53 8.57 23.86
N SER A 96 -40.19 8.16 22.63
CA SER A 96 -39.01 7.33 22.32
C SER A 96 -37.76 8.13 21.94
N GLY A 97 -37.84 9.45 22.00
CA GLY A 97 -36.80 10.34 21.49
C GLY A 97 -37.23 11.05 20.20
N PHE A 98 -36.72 12.25 19.99
CA PHE A 98 -36.89 12.98 18.74
C PHE A 98 -35.74 13.95 18.52
N THR A 99 -35.52 14.31 17.27
CA THR A 99 -34.69 15.45 16.88
C THR A 99 -35.53 16.37 16.01
N THR A 100 -35.48 17.66 16.30
CA THR A 100 -36.09 18.69 15.47
C THR A 100 -35.04 19.74 15.16
N THR A 101 -34.98 20.18 13.91
CA THR A 101 -34.10 21.27 13.48
C THR A 101 -34.96 22.32 12.79
N PHE A 102 -34.80 23.57 13.19
CA PHE A 102 -35.48 24.68 12.55
C PHE A 102 -34.56 25.88 12.48
N SER A 103 -34.78 26.70 11.47
CA SER A 103 -34.15 28.00 11.39
C SER A 103 -35.19 29.09 11.58
N PHE A 104 -34.79 30.19 12.20
CA PHE A 104 -35.67 31.30 12.52
C PHE A 104 -34.93 32.63 12.44
N GLN A 105 -35.68 33.71 12.23
CA GLN A 105 -35.15 35.07 12.14
C GLN A 105 -35.96 35.99 13.03
N LEU A 106 -35.25 36.73 13.90
CA LEU A 106 -35.77 37.79 14.78
C LEU A 106 -34.88 39.03 14.61
N GLY A 107 -35.32 40.20 15.04
CA GLY A 107 -34.54 41.45 14.94
C GLY A 107 -35.17 42.52 14.06
N ASN A 108 -36.38 42.32 13.54
CA ASN A 108 -37.08 43.27 12.69
C ASN A 108 -38.25 43.93 13.43
N SER A 109 -37.96 45.03 14.12
CA SER A 109 -38.92 45.78 14.95
C SER A 109 -39.32 47.12 14.32
N ASN A 110 -40.60 47.50 14.46
CA ASN A 110 -41.09 48.84 14.13
C ASN A 110 -41.00 49.81 15.33
N THR A 111 -40.88 49.32 16.56
CA THR A 111 -40.70 50.18 17.76
C THR A 111 -39.23 50.52 18.02
N GLY A 112 -38.29 49.79 17.40
CA GLY A 112 -36.86 49.95 17.59
C GLY A 112 -36.30 49.17 18.80
N ALA A 113 -37.14 48.35 19.44
CA ALA A 113 -36.76 47.38 20.45
C ALA A 113 -37.49 46.05 20.17
N ASN A 114 -36.76 44.94 20.22
CA ASN A 114 -37.30 43.62 19.92
C ASN A 114 -37.99 43.00 21.13
N ALA A 115 -39.20 42.49 20.94
CA ALA A 115 -39.93 41.74 21.95
C ALA A 115 -41.01 40.83 21.33
N ASP A 116 -41.43 39.74 21.97
CA ASP A 116 -40.88 39.17 23.22
C ASP A 116 -40.05 37.90 22.94
N GLY A 117 -40.33 37.19 21.84
CA GLY A 117 -39.54 36.05 21.37
C GLY A 117 -40.40 34.97 20.72
N ILE A 118 -39.81 33.80 20.49
CA ILE A 118 -40.50 32.60 19.99
C ILE A 118 -40.21 31.39 20.87
N ALA A 119 -41.03 30.35 20.76
CA ALA A 119 -40.74 29.07 21.40
C ALA A 119 -41.09 27.88 20.49
N PHE A 120 -40.26 26.85 20.51
CA PHE A 120 -40.62 25.52 20.01
C PHE A 120 -41.30 24.72 21.12
N LEU A 121 -42.43 24.08 20.82
CA LEU A 121 -43.21 23.36 21.80
C LEU A 121 -43.50 21.92 21.43
N VAL A 122 -43.54 21.08 22.47
CA VAL A 122 -44.23 19.79 22.48
C VAL A 122 -45.38 19.89 23.49
N GLN A 123 -46.62 19.69 23.05
CA GLN A 123 -47.79 19.83 23.92
C GLN A 123 -48.85 18.76 23.71
N ASN A 124 -49.49 18.36 24.80
CA ASN A 124 -50.67 17.50 24.81
C ASN A 124 -51.81 18.12 25.63
N SER A 125 -52.01 19.43 25.48
CA SER A 125 -53.09 20.18 26.11
C SER A 125 -54.45 19.58 25.73
N PRO A 126 -55.36 19.31 26.69
CA PRO A 126 -56.66 18.70 26.40
C PRO A 126 -57.53 19.54 25.44
N ALA A 127 -58.26 18.87 24.55
CA ALA A 127 -59.21 19.53 23.63
C ALA A 127 -60.29 20.32 24.40
N GLY A 128 -60.33 21.65 24.24
CA GLY A 128 -61.18 22.57 25.01
C GLY A 128 -60.94 24.05 24.70
N ALA A 129 -61.46 24.97 25.53
CA ALA A 129 -61.65 26.40 25.19
C ALA A 129 -60.41 27.21 24.73
N ALA A 130 -59.18 26.68 24.82
CA ALA A 130 -58.08 26.99 23.91
C ALA A 130 -56.95 25.95 24.08
N GLY A 131 -57.27 24.66 23.96
CA GLY A 131 -56.31 23.55 24.13
C GLY A 131 -56.59 22.42 23.13
N GLY A 132 -55.57 21.63 22.79
CA GLY A 132 -55.51 20.79 21.59
C GLY A 132 -54.79 21.51 20.45
N LEU A 133 -55.23 21.34 19.20
CA LEU A 133 -54.68 22.11 18.07
C LEU A 133 -54.95 23.62 18.16
N ASN A 134 -55.87 24.05 19.03
CA ASN A 134 -56.15 25.47 19.29
C ASN A 134 -55.35 26.02 20.48
N ALA A 135 -54.33 25.30 20.97
CA ALA A 135 -53.55 25.71 22.12
C ALA A 135 -52.86 27.06 21.87
N LEU A 136 -53.13 28.05 22.72
CA LEU A 136 -52.53 29.37 22.64
C LEU A 136 -52.49 30.01 24.02
N GLY A 137 -51.30 30.41 24.44
CA GLY A 137 -51.03 31.11 25.68
C GLY A 137 -51.17 32.64 25.56
N THR A 138 -50.75 33.34 26.60
CA THR A 138 -50.77 34.82 26.63
C THR A 138 -49.67 35.41 25.73
N GLY A 139 -49.99 36.51 25.05
CA GLY A 139 -49.02 37.33 24.30
C GLY A 139 -48.12 38.17 25.20
N GLY A 140 -47.36 39.09 24.61
CA GLY A 140 -46.28 39.78 25.33
C GLY A 140 -45.22 38.78 25.81
N GLY A 141 -44.61 39.06 26.97
CA GLY A 141 -43.67 38.17 27.64
C GLY A 141 -44.23 36.83 28.12
N GLY A 142 -45.39 36.38 27.63
CA GLY A 142 -45.81 34.97 27.71
C GLY A 142 -45.49 34.16 26.45
N ILE A 143 -44.95 34.82 25.40
CA ILE A 143 -44.45 34.26 24.13
C ILE A 143 -45.48 33.31 23.46
N GLY A 144 -46.76 33.52 23.73
CA GLY A 144 -47.85 32.69 23.20
C GLY A 144 -47.91 31.27 23.75
N TYR A 145 -47.06 30.89 24.72
CA TYR A 145 -47.12 29.56 25.35
C TYR A 145 -47.50 29.58 26.84
N ALA A 146 -47.27 30.70 27.54
CA ALA A 146 -47.65 30.82 28.95
C ALA A 146 -49.16 30.63 29.10
N GLY A 147 -49.55 29.68 29.94
CA GLY A 147 -50.94 29.23 30.12
C GLY A 147 -51.27 27.92 29.42
N ILE A 148 -50.44 27.39 28.51
CA ILE A 148 -50.68 26.10 27.84
C ILE A 148 -50.28 24.95 28.80
N PRO A 149 -51.21 24.17 29.35
CA PRO A 149 -50.87 23.02 30.20
C PRO A 149 -50.35 21.86 29.36
N ASN A 150 -49.77 20.85 30.01
CA ASN A 150 -49.29 19.63 29.36
C ASN A 150 -48.26 19.94 28.27
N SER A 151 -47.31 20.85 28.55
CA SER A 151 -46.36 21.33 27.55
C SER A 151 -44.92 21.37 28.05
N LEU A 152 -44.01 21.19 27.09
CA LEU A 152 -42.60 21.51 27.15
C LEU A 152 -42.37 22.62 26.12
N ALA A 153 -41.72 23.71 26.53
CA ALA A 153 -41.32 24.81 25.67
C ALA A 153 -39.80 25.00 25.69
N ILE A 154 -39.24 25.22 24.50
CA ILE A 154 -37.87 25.70 24.30
C ILE A 154 -38.00 27.15 23.87
N GLU A 155 -37.82 28.04 24.82
CA GLU A 155 -38.00 29.49 24.72
C GLU A 155 -36.72 30.14 24.17
N PHE A 156 -36.89 31.04 23.19
CA PHE A 156 -35.85 31.93 22.66
C PHE A 156 -36.28 33.36 22.98
N ASN A 157 -35.79 33.85 24.12
CA ASN A 157 -36.25 35.09 24.73
C ASN A 157 -35.47 36.30 24.22
N THR A 158 -36.20 37.35 23.81
CA THR A 158 -35.63 38.61 23.31
C THR A 158 -35.97 39.82 24.18
N TYR A 159 -36.72 39.63 25.26
CA TYR A 159 -37.17 40.72 26.14
C TYR A 159 -36.99 40.36 27.62
N TYR A 160 -36.65 41.36 28.45
CA TYR A 160 -36.41 41.11 29.88
C TYR A 160 -37.66 41.38 30.72
N ASN A 161 -38.41 40.33 31.07
CA ASN A 161 -39.50 40.40 32.03
C ASN A 161 -38.95 40.32 33.46
N GLN A 162 -38.85 41.47 34.12
CA GLN A 162 -38.30 41.57 35.49
C GLN A 162 -38.92 40.55 36.45
N GLY A 163 -38.07 39.65 36.98
CA GLY A 163 -38.47 38.62 37.95
C GLY A 163 -38.86 37.27 37.34
N SER A 164 -39.01 37.20 36.01
CA SER A 164 -39.21 35.98 35.24
C SER A 164 -37.92 35.55 34.54
N ASP A 165 -37.26 36.48 33.84
CA ASP A 165 -36.12 36.17 32.98
C ASP A 165 -34.80 36.60 33.62
N PRO A 166 -33.66 36.00 33.23
CA PRO A 166 -32.35 36.50 33.62
C PRO A 166 -31.97 37.80 32.88
N ASN A 167 -32.37 37.94 31.60
CA ASN A 167 -32.07 39.09 30.74
C ASN A 167 -32.99 39.08 29.50
N SER A 168 -32.58 39.71 28.39
CA SER A 168 -33.34 39.83 27.14
C SER A 168 -32.70 39.08 25.96
N ASN A 169 -31.85 38.09 26.23
CA ASN A 169 -31.16 37.26 25.24
C ASN A 169 -30.76 35.94 25.91
N ASP A 170 -31.73 35.03 26.03
CA ASP A 170 -31.53 33.74 26.67
C ASP A 170 -32.35 32.63 26.00
N VAL A 171 -31.94 31.39 26.25
CA VAL A 171 -32.68 30.20 25.83
C VAL A 171 -33.04 29.39 27.08
N THR A 172 -34.34 29.12 27.26
CA THR A 172 -34.84 28.43 28.44
C THR A 172 -35.67 27.20 28.08
N ILE A 173 -35.39 26.08 28.77
CA ILE A 173 -36.19 24.86 28.73
C ILE A 173 -37.23 24.94 29.86
N GLN A 174 -38.51 25.00 29.49
CA GLN A 174 -39.62 25.32 30.37
C GLN A 174 -40.66 24.19 30.38
N SER A 175 -41.00 23.65 31.55
CA SER A 175 -42.16 22.78 31.70
C SER A 175 -42.70 22.78 33.13
N CYS A 176 -44.02 22.86 33.23
CA CYS A 176 -44.76 22.66 34.47
C CYS A 176 -45.51 21.31 34.50
N GLY A 177 -45.05 20.33 33.69
CA GLY A 177 -45.68 19.02 33.55
C GLY A 177 -47.11 19.15 33.01
N THR A 178 -48.10 18.71 33.77
CA THR A 178 -49.53 18.84 33.41
C THR A 178 -50.18 20.14 33.88
N ALA A 179 -49.48 20.97 34.68
CA ALA A 179 -49.97 22.30 35.03
C ALA A 179 -49.75 23.29 33.87
N ALA A 180 -50.43 24.44 33.93
CA ALA A 180 -50.23 25.53 32.97
C ALA A 180 -48.75 25.97 32.98
N ASN A 181 -48.13 26.00 31.80
CA ASN A 181 -46.75 26.45 31.65
C ASN A 181 -46.65 27.97 31.80
N ASP A 182 -45.47 28.47 32.09
CA ASP A 182 -45.20 29.89 32.33
C ASP A 182 -43.75 30.22 31.96
N VAL A 183 -43.45 31.50 31.75
CA VAL A 183 -42.07 32.00 31.51
C VAL A 183 -41.27 32.13 32.81
N GLY A 184 -41.97 32.21 33.95
CA GLY A 184 -41.33 32.42 35.24
C GLY A 184 -40.47 31.25 35.72
N PRO A 185 -39.58 31.49 36.71
CA PRO A 185 -38.61 30.52 37.21
C PRO A 185 -39.23 29.27 37.86
N SER A 186 -40.55 29.26 38.10
CA SER A 186 -41.27 28.09 38.61
C SER A 186 -41.46 26.97 37.59
N CYS A 187 -41.46 27.28 36.29
CA CYS A 187 -41.51 26.27 35.22
C CYS A 187 -40.15 26.06 34.55
N ALA A 188 -39.14 26.88 34.90
CA ALA A 188 -37.81 26.80 34.30
C ALA A 188 -37.05 25.56 34.78
N ILE A 189 -36.81 24.63 33.86
CA ILE A 189 -35.96 23.47 34.11
C ILE A 189 -34.50 23.91 34.02
N LYS A 190 -34.15 24.64 32.96
CA LYS A 190 -32.79 25.14 32.75
C LYS A 190 -32.77 26.33 31.79
N THR A 191 -32.04 27.38 32.18
CA THR A 191 -31.78 28.56 31.36
C THR A 191 -30.31 28.62 30.95
N ASN A 192 -30.05 29.00 29.70
CA ASN A 192 -28.75 29.41 29.21
C ASN A 192 -28.77 30.92 28.91
N ASP A 193 -27.95 31.67 29.64
CA ASP A 193 -27.75 33.10 29.45
C ASP A 193 -26.79 33.34 28.27
N LEU A 194 -27.29 33.91 27.17
CA LEU A 194 -26.49 34.19 25.98
C LEU A 194 -25.77 35.54 26.07
N THR A 195 -25.94 36.32 27.14
CA THR A 195 -25.24 37.59 27.31
C THR A 195 -23.72 37.38 27.37
N GLY A 196 -22.99 38.12 26.53
CA GLY A 196 -21.54 37.96 26.40
C GLY A 196 -21.10 36.76 25.55
N THR A 197 -22.02 35.98 24.99
CA THR A 197 -21.73 35.04 23.89
C THR A 197 -21.70 35.77 22.55
N SER A 198 -21.32 35.07 21.47
CA SER A 198 -21.40 35.61 20.11
C SER A 198 -22.81 35.56 19.51
N ILE A 199 -23.78 34.96 20.19
CA ILE A 199 -25.14 34.75 19.70
C ILE A 199 -26.05 35.84 20.27
N SER A 200 -26.68 36.60 19.38
CA SER A 200 -27.68 37.62 19.71
C SER A 200 -28.97 37.29 18.96
N LEU A 201 -29.99 36.79 19.67
CA LEU A 201 -31.19 36.24 19.04
C LEU A 201 -31.93 37.21 18.11
N ALA A 202 -31.94 38.50 18.45
CA ALA A 202 -32.63 39.55 17.70
C ALA A 202 -31.65 40.43 16.89
N ASP A 203 -30.70 39.83 16.18
CA ASP A 203 -29.70 40.56 15.37
C ASP A 203 -30.07 40.74 13.88
N GLY A 204 -31.23 40.22 13.47
CA GLY A 204 -31.72 40.25 12.09
C GLY A 204 -31.11 39.17 11.20
N SER A 205 -30.28 38.26 11.73
CA SER A 205 -29.74 37.11 11.02
C SER A 205 -30.64 35.88 11.21
N VAL A 206 -30.44 34.89 10.33
CA VAL A 206 -31.09 33.57 10.48
C VAL A 206 -30.27 32.74 11.47
N HIS A 207 -30.92 32.27 12.52
CA HIS A 207 -30.37 31.33 13.50
C HIS A 207 -30.85 29.90 13.21
N VAL A 208 -30.05 28.90 13.55
CA VAL A 208 -30.40 27.48 13.39
C VAL A 208 -30.39 26.79 14.75
N ALA A 209 -31.54 26.31 15.19
CA ALA A 209 -31.70 25.53 16.40
C ALA A 209 -31.92 24.05 16.09
N THR A 210 -31.19 23.18 16.78
CA THR A 210 -31.46 21.74 16.84
C THR A 210 -31.81 21.36 18.27
N VAL A 211 -33.00 20.79 18.47
CA VAL A 211 -33.44 20.27 19.76
C VAL A 211 -33.49 18.75 19.68
N THR A 212 -32.81 18.08 20.61
CA THR A 212 -32.77 16.62 20.68
C THR A 212 -33.28 16.14 22.02
N TYR A 213 -34.34 15.34 22.01
CA TYR A 213 -34.78 14.56 23.16
C TYR A 213 -34.27 13.12 23.02
N SER A 214 -33.45 12.68 23.96
CA SER A 214 -32.83 11.36 23.98
C SER A 214 -33.35 10.54 25.15
N VAL A 215 -33.66 9.27 24.92
CA VAL A 215 -34.02 8.30 25.97
C VAL A 215 -32.88 7.30 26.11
N GLN A 216 -32.38 7.14 27.34
CA GLN A 216 -31.32 6.20 27.71
C GLN A 216 -31.93 4.84 28.09
N PRO A 217 -31.78 3.79 27.27
CA PRO A 217 -32.35 2.48 27.56
C PRO A 217 -31.66 1.80 28.75
N GLY A 218 -32.42 1.16 29.64
CA GLY A 218 -31.89 0.39 30.76
C GLY A 218 -31.36 1.21 31.94
N CYS A 219 -31.58 2.52 31.94
CA CYS A 219 -31.26 3.37 33.07
C CYS A 219 -32.12 3.01 34.31
N THR A 220 -31.47 2.93 35.47
CA THR A 220 -32.09 2.55 36.75
C THR A 220 -32.28 3.73 37.71
N THR A 221 -31.75 4.91 37.35
CA THR A 221 -31.83 6.16 38.13
C THR A 221 -32.42 7.27 37.27
N ALA A 222 -33.70 7.60 37.50
CA ALA A 222 -34.44 8.59 36.74
C ALA A 222 -33.93 10.06 36.92
N PRO A 223 -34.14 10.95 35.94
CA PRO A 223 -34.80 10.68 34.66
C PRO A 223 -33.84 10.01 33.68
N CYS A 224 -34.36 9.02 32.95
CA CYS A 224 -33.60 8.23 31.97
C CYS A 224 -33.60 8.88 30.59
N SER A 225 -33.70 10.20 30.55
CA SER A 225 -33.88 10.95 29.32
C SER A 225 -33.39 12.38 29.51
N THR A 226 -32.87 12.94 28.43
CA THR A 226 -32.33 14.29 28.38
C THR A 226 -32.90 15.04 27.19
N ILE A 227 -33.05 16.35 27.35
CA ILE A 227 -33.30 17.28 26.25
C ILE A 227 -32.12 18.20 26.07
N ASP A 228 -31.68 18.37 24.84
CA ASP A 228 -30.52 19.18 24.50
C ASP A 228 -30.86 20.18 23.38
N VAL A 229 -30.17 21.32 23.39
CA VAL A 229 -30.38 22.42 22.44
C VAL A 229 -29.04 22.91 21.91
N VAL A 230 -28.86 22.79 20.60
CA VAL A 230 -27.73 23.36 19.87
C VAL A 230 -28.24 24.55 19.07
N LEU A 231 -27.63 25.72 19.23
CA LEU A 231 -27.96 26.95 18.53
C LEU A 231 -26.74 27.47 17.77
N ASP A 232 -26.85 27.66 16.46
CA ASP A 232 -25.77 28.11 15.56
C ASP A 232 -24.49 27.26 15.68
N GLY A 233 -24.67 25.96 15.93
CA GLY A 233 -23.58 25.00 16.16
C GLY A 233 -22.97 25.03 17.56
N VAL A 234 -23.48 25.85 18.47
CA VAL A 234 -23.08 25.89 19.88
C VAL A 234 -24.05 25.06 20.72
N ASP A 235 -23.52 24.04 21.40
CA ASP A 235 -24.24 23.26 22.39
C ASP A 235 -24.48 24.12 23.65
N LEU A 236 -25.75 24.49 23.87
CA LEU A 236 -26.15 25.36 24.98
C LEU A 236 -26.29 24.58 26.29
N PHE A 237 -26.47 23.26 26.25
CA PHE A 237 -26.64 22.44 27.45
C PHE A 237 -25.76 21.19 27.41
N PRO A 238 -24.41 21.34 27.51
CA PRO A 238 -23.49 20.22 27.39
C PRO A 238 -23.85 19.04 28.30
N GLY A 239 -24.10 17.88 27.69
CA GLY A 239 -24.53 16.65 28.37
C GLY A 239 -26.05 16.46 28.47
N GLY A 240 -26.83 17.41 27.95
CA GLY A 240 -28.29 17.42 27.98
C GLY A 240 -28.88 17.75 29.35
N VAL A 241 -30.10 18.28 29.34
CA VAL A 241 -30.88 18.61 30.53
C VAL A 241 -31.78 17.43 30.89
N PRO A 242 -31.69 16.87 32.10
CA PRO A 242 -32.55 15.78 32.55
C PRO A 242 -34.03 16.17 32.49
N PHE A 243 -34.82 15.49 31.66
CA PHE A 243 -36.25 15.75 31.50
C PHE A 243 -36.96 14.49 31.04
N ASP A 244 -38.13 14.19 31.63
CA ASP A 244 -38.99 13.08 31.20
C ASP A 244 -40.21 13.64 30.50
N ILE A 245 -40.28 13.47 29.18
CA ILE A 245 -41.36 14.03 28.37
C ILE A 245 -42.72 13.38 28.65
N THR A 246 -42.76 12.21 29.28
CA THR A 246 -44.04 11.59 29.67
C THR A 246 -44.76 12.37 30.76
N THR A 247 -44.05 13.23 31.50
CA THR A 247 -44.59 14.07 32.57
C THR A 247 -45.61 15.11 32.09
N ILE A 248 -45.63 15.44 30.80
CA ILE A 248 -46.65 16.31 30.20
C ILE A 248 -47.95 15.56 29.85
N GLY A 249 -48.02 14.25 30.10
CA GLY A 249 -49.22 13.43 29.92
C GLY A 249 -49.56 13.15 28.46
N LEU A 250 -48.73 12.38 27.77
CA LEU A 250 -48.85 12.05 26.34
C LEU A 250 -50.08 11.18 26.00
N THR A 251 -50.51 11.23 24.74
CA THR A 251 -51.54 10.32 24.19
C THR A 251 -50.91 9.42 23.14
N ASN A 252 -50.99 8.09 23.31
CA ASN A 252 -50.36 7.10 22.40
C ASN A 252 -48.86 7.39 22.13
N SER A 253 -48.11 7.78 23.16
CA SER A 253 -46.69 8.16 23.06
C SER A 253 -46.40 9.37 22.15
N ALA A 254 -47.44 10.12 21.77
CA ALA A 254 -47.37 11.26 20.87
C ALA A 254 -47.93 12.54 21.51
N ALA A 255 -47.55 13.68 20.93
CA ALA A 255 -47.99 15.02 21.28
C ALA A 255 -47.97 15.93 20.04
N TYR A 256 -48.69 17.06 20.08
CA TYR A 256 -48.56 18.07 19.03
C TYR A 256 -47.24 18.81 19.18
N VAL A 257 -46.61 19.11 18.04
CA VAL A 257 -45.39 19.92 17.99
C VAL A 257 -45.63 21.15 17.14
N GLY A 258 -44.96 22.23 17.45
CA GLY A 258 -45.20 23.50 16.78
C GLY A 258 -44.45 24.66 17.42
N PHE A 259 -44.85 25.86 17.04
CA PHE A 259 -44.23 27.09 17.49
C PHE A 259 -45.24 28.05 18.07
N THR A 260 -44.79 28.88 19.01
CA THR A 260 -45.54 30.04 19.51
C THR A 260 -44.69 31.29 19.42
N GLY A 261 -45.35 32.44 19.31
CA GLY A 261 -44.71 33.75 19.32
C GLY A 261 -45.60 34.77 20.03
N GLY A 262 -45.00 35.79 20.59
CA GLY A 262 -45.69 36.87 21.28
C GLY A 262 -44.99 38.21 21.14
N THR A 263 -45.78 39.28 21.06
CA THR A 263 -45.28 40.67 21.09
C THR A 263 -46.04 41.47 22.13
N GLY A 264 -45.35 42.43 22.73
CA GLY A 264 -45.79 43.23 23.88
C GLY A 264 -46.09 44.66 23.48
N ALA A 265 -45.60 45.62 24.27
CA ALA A 265 -45.60 47.02 23.85
C ALA A 265 -44.57 47.28 22.73
N ASP A 266 -43.46 46.53 22.78
CA ASP A 266 -42.47 46.39 21.73
C ASP A 266 -42.82 45.21 20.81
N ASP A 267 -42.15 45.13 19.65
CA ASP A 267 -42.52 44.16 18.61
C ASP A 267 -41.32 43.52 17.90
N ASP A 268 -41.59 42.42 17.19
CA ASP A 268 -40.64 41.78 16.30
C ASP A 268 -41.38 41.05 15.15
N GLU A 269 -40.72 40.89 14.02
CA GLU A 269 -41.15 39.94 12.98
C GLU A 269 -40.62 38.56 13.36
N GLN A 270 -41.51 37.64 13.69
CA GLN A 270 -41.18 36.32 14.23
C GLN A 270 -41.38 35.24 13.18
N ASP A 271 -40.32 34.99 12.40
CA ASP A 271 -40.33 34.06 11.28
C ASP A 271 -39.58 32.77 11.60
N VAL A 272 -40.21 31.63 11.27
CA VAL A 272 -39.53 30.33 11.16
C VAL A 272 -39.29 30.07 9.67
N ASP A 273 -38.04 30.00 9.26
CA ASP A 273 -37.65 29.87 7.86
C ASP A 273 -37.70 28.43 7.36
N SER A 274 -37.28 27.48 8.18
CA SER A 274 -37.28 26.05 7.85
C SER A 274 -37.55 25.19 9.08
N TRP A 275 -38.10 23.99 8.88
CA TRP A 275 -38.37 23.07 10.01
C TRP A 275 -38.41 21.60 9.60
N THR A 276 -37.60 20.76 10.25
CA THR A 276 -37.66 19.30 10.18
C THR A 276 -37.88 18.69 11.56
N PHE A 277 -38.62 17.59 11.62
CA PHE A 277 -38.86 16.81 12.84
C PHE A 277 -38.78 15.31 12.52
N SER A 278 -37.97 14.60 13.30
CA SER A 278 -37.77 13.15 13.19
C SER A 278 -37.91 12.50 14.56
N SER A 279 -38.78 11.50 14.69
CA SER A 279 -38.84 10.66 15.89
C SER A 279 -37.68 9.67 15.87
N SER A 280 -36.84 9.65 16.91
CA SER A 280 -35.77 8.66 17.05
C SER A 280 -36.38 7.30 17.39
N GLN A 281 -36.11 6.29 16.57
CA GLN A 281 -36.50 4.92 16.87
C GLN A 281 -35.29 4.19 17.46
N THR A 282 -35.17 4.20 18.79
CA THR A 282 -34.11 3.49 19.52
C THR A 282 -34.65 2.18 20.09
N GLN A 283 -33.90 1.09 19.92
CA GLN A 283 -34.22 -0.23 20.47
C GLN A 283 -32.99 -0.85 21.13
N SER A 284 -33.21 -1.69 22.15
CA SER A 284 -32.12 -2.41 22.84
C SER A 284 -32.42 -3.91 22.95
N GLY A 285 -31.38 -4.73 22.88
CA GLY A 285 -31.48 -6.18 22.83
C GLY A 285 -30.20 -6.87 23.27
N THR A 286 -30.33 -8.10 23.77
CA THR A 286 -29.20 -8.89 24.24
C THR A 286 -28.64 -9.76 23.13
N VAL A 287 -27.40 -9.51 22.72
CA VAL A 287 -26.70 -10.27 21.68
C VAL A 287 -25.66 -11.18 22.35
N ALA A 288 -25.82 -12.48 22.20
CA ALA A 288 -24.97 -13.49 22.79
C ALA A 288 -24.19 -14.26 21.70
N PRO A 289 -23.08 -14.92 22.06
CA PRO A 289 -22.34 -15.75 21.12
C PRO A 289 -23.12 -16.99 20.68
N ASN A 290 -22.91 -17.41 19.43
CA ASN A 290 -23.45 -18.65 18.88
C ASN A 290 -24.99 -18.78 19.02
N GLN A 291 -25.72 -17.65 19.05
CA GLN A 291 -27.18 -17.67 19.02
C GLN A 291 -27.65 -18.40 17.75
N SER A 292 -28.65 -19.28 17.88
CA SER A 292 -29.24 -19.97 16.73
C SER A 292 -30.02 -19.02 15.81
N ASN A 293 -30.53 -17.91 16.34
CA ASN A 293 -31.25 -16.86 15.62
C ASN A 293 -30.62 -15.49 15.95
N PRO A 294 -30.42 -14.60 14.96
CA PRO A 294 -29.98 -13.23 15.20
C PRO A 294 -30.96 -12.45 16.10
N THR A 295 -30.42 -11.59 16.95
CA THR A 295 -31.22 -10.62 17.70
C THR A 295 -31.70 -9.54 16.73
N THR A 296 -33.00 -9.33 16.59
CA THR A 296 -33.57 -8.39 15.60
C THR A 296 -34.18 -7.18 16.31
N PHE A 297 -33.83 -5.99 15.83
CA PHE A 297 -34.32 -4.67 16.18
C PHE A 297 -35.22 -4.21 15.03
N ASP A 298 -36.53 -4.24 15.24
CA ASP A 298 -37.53 -4.10 14.18
C ASP A 298 -38.14 -2.70 14.19
N TYR A 299 -37.78 -1.87 13.21
CA TYR A 299 -38.28 -0.52 13.08
C TYR A 299 -39.48 -0.56 12.15
N SER A 300 -40.65 -0.75 12.75
CA SER A 300 -41.94 -0.94 12.09
C SER A 300 -42.39 0.29 11.28
N GLY A 301 -41.68 0.60 10.19
CA GLY A 301 -41.94 1.68 9.23
C GLY A 301 -43.29 1.56 8.51
N GLY A 302 -44.07 0.52 8.80
CA GLY A 302 -45.48 0.44 8.46
C GLY A 302 -45.74 -0.05 7.04
N PHE A 303 -46.55 -1.08 6.92
CA PHE A 303 -47.30 -1.35 5.69
C PHE A 303 -48.78 -1.51 6.04
N ALA A 304 -49.58 -0.49 5.69
CA ALA A 304 -51.04 -0.42 5.76
C ALA A 304 -51.73 -0.80 7.09
N PRO A 305 -52.91 -0.24 7.41
CA PRO A 305 -53.73 -0.73 8.52
C PRO A 305 -54.08 -2.23 8.31
N GLY A 306 -53.49 -3.11 9.12
CA GLY A 306 -53.80 -4.55 9.13
C GLY A 306 -52.63 -5.54 9.04
N ASN A 307 -51.36 -5.10 8.91
CA ASN A 307 -50.20 -5.99 8.93
C ASN A 307 -49.33 -5.74 10.19
N THR A 308 -49.04 -6.80 10.95
CA THR A 308 -48.30 -6.74 12.23
C THR A 308 -46.79 -7.00 12.09
N SER A 309 -46.22 -6.99 10.87
CA SER A 309 -44.82 -7.40 10.65
C SER A 309 -44.14 -6.72 9.42
N GLY A 310 -44.21 -5.39 9.26
CA GLY A 310 -43.58 -4.69 8.11
C GLY A 310 -42.83 -3.41 8.49
N GLY A 311 -41.57 -3.30 8.03
CA GLY A 311 -40.63 -2.18 8.28
C GLY A 311 -39.17 -2.54 7.97
N TYR A 312 -38.23 -1.60 8.05
CA TYR A 312 -36.80 -1.95 8.01
C TYR A 312 -36.34 -2.46 9.39
N ASN A 313 -35.30 -3.29 9.44
CA ASN A 313 -34.80 -3.81 10.71
C ASN A 313 -33.27 -3.81 10.73
N PHE A 314 -32.70 -3.98 11.91
CA PHE A 314 -31.30 -4.27 12.14
C PHE A 314 -31.26 -5.60 12.86
N SER A 315 -30.48 -6.59 12.42
CA SER A 315 -30.25 -7.81 13.20
C SER A 315 -28.78 -7.94 13.54
N ALA A 316 -28.48 -8.55 14.68
CA ALA A 316 -27.12 -8.73 15.17
C ALA A 316 -26.89 -10.16 15.68
N GLN A 317 -25.72 -10.72 15.37
CA GLN A 317 -25.28 -12.02 15.87
C GLN A 317 -23.78 -12.02 16.12
N GLN A 318 -23.33 -12.37 17.32
CA GLN A 318 -21.89 -12.49 17.62
C GLN A 318 -21.28 -13.73 16.97
N THR A 319 -20.08 -13.59 16.39
CA THR A 319 -19.47 -14.63 15.56
C THR A 319 -18.42 -15.48 16.26
N THR A 320 -17.73 -14.98 17.30
CA THR A 320 -16.57 -15.71 17.85
C THR A 320 -16.30 -15.56 19.36
N THR A 321 -17.00 -14.70 20.11
CA THR A 321 -16.65 -14.43 21.51
C THR A 321 -17.38 -15.32 22.52
N SER A 322 -17.08 -15.20 23.81
CA SER A 322 -17.84 -15.85 24.91
C SER A 322 -18.66 -14.82 25.72
N GLN A 323 -18.73 -13.56 25.27
CA GLN A 323 -19.26 -12.44 26.05
C GLN A 323 -20.59 -11.95 25.48
N THR A 324 -21.68 -12.10 26.25
CA THR A 324 -22.96 -11.47 25.95
C THR A 324 -22.88 -9.94 26.06
N VAL A 325 -23.42 -9.22 25.08
CA VAL A 325 -23.50 -7.75 25.07
C VAL A 325 -24.95 -7.29 25.08
N GLN A 326 -25.22 -6.18 25.78
CA GLN A 326 -26.45 -5.43 25.60
C GLN A 326 -26.22 -4.41 24.49
N MET A 327 -26.86 -4.59 23.34
CA MET A 327 -26.73 -3.72 22.19
C MET A 327 -27.92 -2.76 22.12
N THR A 328 -27.65 -1.50 21.80
CA THR A 328 -28.63 -0.46 21.50
C THR A 328 -28.42 -0.02 20.06
N VAL A 329 -29.50 -0.02 19.28
CA VAL A 329 -29.52 0.41 17.88
C VAL A 329 -30.51 1.56 17.76
N THR A 330 -30.04 2.67 17.21
CA THR A 330 -30.84 3.87 16.91
C THR A 330 -30.91 4.04 15.39
N ALA A 331 -32.12 4.00 14.85
CA ALA A 331 -32.35 4.35 13.45
C ALA A 331 -32.46 5.87 13.30
N ILE A 332 -31.70 6.44 12.37
CA ILE A 332 -31.61 7.87 12.09
C ILE A 332 -32.07 8.08 10.64
N PRO A 333 -33.38 8.35 10.41
CA PRO A 333 -33.88 8.68 9.09
C PRO A 333 -33.42 10.06 8.64
N MET A 334 -33.05 10.19 7.38
CA MET A 334 -32.63 11.44 6.77
C MET A 334 -32.92 11.47 5.26
N THR A 335 -32.94 12.66 4.67
CA THR A 335 -33.07 12.79 3.21
C THR A 335 -31.87 12.14 2.53
N GLN A 336 -32.08 11.59 1.32
CA GLN A 336 -30.99 10.99 0.54
C GLN A 336 -29.86 11.99 0.30
N ALA A 337 -30.19 13.25 0.03
CA ALA A 337 -29.22 14.32 -0.20
C ALA A 337 -28.34 14.59 1.04
N ALA A 338 -28.95 14.69 2.22
CA ALA A 338 -28.20 14.87 3.47
C ALA A 338 -27.30 13.66 3.76
N CYS A 339 -27.79 12.45 3.51
CA CYS A 339 -26.99 11.24 3.68
C CYS A 339 -25.81 11.17 2.71
N ASN A 340 -26.03 11.47 1.42
CA ASN A 340 -24.98 11.54 0.41
C ASN A 340 -23.89 12.53 0.83
N ALA A 341 -24.26 13.69 1.35
CA ALA A 341 -23.32 14.71 1.80
C ALA A 341 -22.42 14.23 2.95
N VAL A 342 -22.89 13.29 3.79
CA VAL A 342 -22.08 12.66 4.85
C VAL A 342 -21.15 11.58 4.28
N VAL A 343 -21.66 10.71 3.41
CA VAL A 343 -20.89 9.63 2.78
C VAL A 343 -19.77 10.16 1.88
N GLN A 344 -20.08 11.17 1.08
CA GLN A 344 -19.18 11.72 0.05
C GLN A 344 -18.11 12.67 0.62
N GLN A 345 -18.09 12.92 1.95
CA GLN A 345 -16.98 13.62 2.60
C GLN A 345 -15.65 12.88 2.38
N ASN A 346 -15.70 11.56 2.21
CA ASN A 346 -14.55 10.76 1.82
C ASN A 346 -14.42 10.77 0.29
N PRO A 347 -13.32 11.27 -0.28
CA PRO A 347 -13.09 11.27 -1.72
C PRO A 347 -13.16 9.87 -2.37
N ASN A 348 -12.82 8.81 -1.61
CA ASN A 348 -12.90 7.42 -2.08
C ASN A 348 -14.36 6.94 -2.27
N PHE A 349 -15.34 7.69 -1.78
CA PHE A 349 -16.78 7.42 -1.94
C PHE A 349 -17.50 8.57 -2.66
N GLY A 350 -16.79 9.41 -3.42
CA GLY A 350 -17.38 10.59 -4.06
C GLY A 350 -18.53 10.31 -5.05
N GLY A 351 -18.63 9.09 -5.57
CA GLY A 351 -19.76 8.65 -6.41
C GLY A 351 -20.88 7.92 -5.67
N ALA A 352 -20.73 7.70 -4.36
CA ALA A 352 -21.64 6.86 -3.59
C ALA A 352 -22.95 7.60 -3.25
N HIS A 353 -24.07 6.91 -3.36
CA HIS A 353 -25.39 7.40 -2.99
C HIS A 353 -25.98 6.54 -1.89
N CYS A 354 -26.59 7.14 -0.87
CA CYS A 354 -27.33 6.44 0.16
C CYS A 354 -28.61 5.83 -0.40
N PHE A 355 -28.89 4.61 0.04
CA PHE A 355 -30.07 3.87 -0.32
C PHE A 355 -31.31 4.42 0.41
N VAL A 356 -32.40 4.61 -0.32
CA VAL A 356 -33.68 5.12 0.20
C VAL A 356 -34.63 3.96 0.44
N TYR A 357 -35.08 3.84 1.68
CA TYR A 357 -36.12 2.93 2.13
C TYR A 357 -37.49 3.59 1.98
N GLN A 358 -38.47 2.87 1.46
CA GLN A 358 -39.86 3.28 1.57
C GLN A 358 -40.26 3.31 3.04
N ASN A 359 -40.93 4.39 3.44
CA ASN A 359 -41.32 4.68 4.81
C ASN A 359 -40.15 4.69 5.82
N GLY A 360 -38.92 4.93 5.36
CA GLY A 360 -37.72 5.01 6.21
C GLY A 360 -37.83 6.05 7.33
N GLY A 361 -38.53 7.16 7.08
CA GLY A 361 -38.83 8.22 8.04
C GLY A 361 -40.12 7.99 8.84
N GLY A 362 -40.87 6.93 8.54
CA GLY A 362 -42.23 6.70 9.03
C GLY A 362 -43.23 6.53 7.89
N GLN A 363 -44.49 6.25 8.21
CA GLN A 363 -45.53 5.97 7.21
C GLN A 363 -45.67 7.13 6.20
N GLY A 364 -45.51 6.84 4.91
CA GLY A 364 -45.56 7.79 3.80
C GLY A 364 -44.29 8.61 3.58
N GLN A 365 -43.19 8.31 4.29
CA GLN A 365 -41.94 9.07 4.23
C GLN A 365 -40.75 8.21 3.84
N ASP A 366 -40.37 8.28 2.57
CA ASP A 366 -39.26 7.53 2.02
C ASP A 366 -37.94 8.25 2.35
N ALA A 367 -37.02 7.54 3.01
CA ALA A 367 -35.81 8.15 3.56
C ALA A 367 -34.61 7.19 3.51
N ALA A 368 -33.40 7.75 3.46
CA ALA A 368 -32.21 7.00 3.81
C ALA A 368 -32.15 6.83 5.32
N VAL A 369 -31.61 5.70 5.81
CA VAL A 369 -31.51 5.41 7.24
C VAL A 369 -30.07 5.07 7.60
N MET A 370 -29.51 5.83 8.53
CA MET A 370 -28.27 5.48 9.23
C MET A 370 -28.60 4.71 10.51
N PHE A 371 -27.82 3.69 10.84
CA PHE A 371 -27.97 2.92 12.07
C PHE A 371 -26.80 3.21 13.01
N GLU A 372 -27.09 3.87 14.11
CA GLU A 372 -26.17 4.12 15.21
C GLU A 372 -26.21 2.94 16.18
N VAL A 373 -25.05 2.35 16.47
CA VAL A 373 -24.97 1.12 17.26
C VAL A 373 -24.00 1.30 18.44
N THR A 374 -24.48 1.06 19.65
CA THR A 374 -23.70 1.13 20.90
C THR A 374 -23.92 -0.10 21.78
N CYS A 375 -22.93 -0.49 22.59
CA CYS A 375 -22.95 -1.73 23.38
C CYS A 375 -22.61 -1.47 24.84
N THR A 376 -23.11 -2.33 25.72
CA THR A 376 -22.67 -2.42 27.11
C THR A 376 -22.32 -3.88 27.41
N ALA A 377 -21.13 -4.16 27.94
CA ALA A 377 -20.78 -5.47 28.49
C ALA A 377 -20.44 -5.36 29.96
N ASN A 378 -21.01 -6.24 30.79
CA ASN A 378 -20.78 -6.24 32.24
C ASN A 378 -21.00 -4.87 32.91
N GLY A 379 -21.95 -4.07 32.39
CA GLY A 379 -22.24 -2.73 32.90
C GLY A 379 -21.29 -1.61 32.43
N VAL A 380 -20.35 -1.90 31.53
CA VAL A 380 -19.43 -0.90 30.96
C VAL A 380 -19.82 -0.61 29.51
N ALA A 381 -20.06 0.67 29.22
CA ALA A 381 -20.34 1.15 27.86
C ALA A 381 -19.10 0.98 26.96
N GLN A 382 -19.32 0.49 25.76
CA GLN A 382 -18.29 0.30 24.73
C GLN A 382 -18.92 0.38 23.34
N SER A 383 -18.10 0.60 22.33
CA SER A 383 -18.51 0.48 20.95
C SER A 383 -18.79 -0.97 20.55
N CYS A 384 -19.80 -1.21 19.71
CA CYS A 384 -20.06 -2.54 19.17
C CYS A 384 -19.11 -2.85 17.99
N GLY A 385 -18.61 -4.09 17.91
CA GLY A 385 -18.02 -4.62 16.67
C GLY A 385 -16.49 -4.60 16.55
N SER A 386 -15.75 -4.63 17.65
CA SER A 386 -14.27 -4.64 17.67
C SER A 386 -13.66 -6.00 17.32
N LEU A 387 -12.34 -6.07 17.09
CA LEU A 387 -11.62 -7.33 16.98
C LEU A 387 -11.81 -8.24 18.21
N ALA A 388 -12.10 -7.65 19.37
CA ALA A 388 -12.37 -8.37 20.61
C ALA A 388 -13.82 -8.86 20.73
N ASN A 389 -14.77 -8.25 20.00
CA ASN A 389 -16.21 -8.54 20.02
C ASN A 389 -16.84 -8.42 18.61
N PRO A 390 -16.43 -9.25 17.63
CA PRO A 390 -16.99 -9.21 16.29
C PRO A 390 -18.42 -9.75 16.26
N PHE A 391 -19.25 -9.11 15.46
CA PHE A 391 -20.63 -9.52 15.19
C PHE A 391 -21.00 -9.29 13.72
N ASN A 392 -21.92 -10.11 13.23
CA ASN A 392 -22.61 -9.91 11.97
C ASN A 392 -23.84 -9.04 12.20
N ALA A 393 -23.87 -7.88 11.55
CA ALA A 393 -25.07 -7.07 11.37
C ALA A 393 -25.84 -7.58 10.14
N ASP A 394 -27.16 -7.58 10.18
CA ASP A 394 -28.03 -7.75 9.02
C ASP A 394 -28.93 -6.52 8.91
N LEU A 395 -28.77 -5.71 7.86
CA LEU A 395 -29.39 -4.39 7.75
C LEU A 395 -30.53 -4.40 6.73
N GLY A 396 -31.71 -3.94 7.13
CA GLY A 396 -32.89 -3.87 6.29
C GLY A 396 -33.20 -5.24 5.68
N THR A 397 -33.63 -6.21 6.47
CA THR A 397 -34.01 -7.53 5.92
C THR A 397 -35.48 -7.58 5.48
N GLN A 398 -36.28 -6.57 5.83
CA GLN A 398 -37.73 -6.51 5.61
C GLN A 398 -38.23 -5.18 5.02
N PHE A 399 -37.42 -4.48 4.23
CA PHE A 399 -37.77 -3.17 3.67
C PHE A 399 -38.47 -3.22 2.31
N SER A 400 -39.06 -2.09 1.93
CA SER A 400 -39.51 -1.81 0.55
C SER A 400 -38.78 -0.57 0.02
N PHE A 401 -38.76 -0.37 -1.30
CA PHE A 401 -38.10 0.76 -1.97
C PHE A 401 -38.65 0.94 -3.39
N SER A 402 -38.39 2.09 -4.03
CA SER A 402 -38.59 2.25 -5.48
C SER A 402 -37.27 2.52 -6.21
N CYS A 403 -37.17 2.05 -7.46
CA CYS A 403 -36.05 2.38 -8.34
C CYS A 403 -36.03 3.86 -8.76
N GLY A 404 -37.17 4.56 -8.70
CA GLY A 404 -37.23 6.00 -9.00
C GLY A 404 -36.49 6.86 -7.97
N GLU A 405 -36.56 6.46 -6.70
CA GLU A 405 -35.91 7.15 -5.57
C GLU A 405 -34.45 6.74 -5.39
N ASN A 406 -34.04 5.65 -6.05
CA ASN A 406 -32.67 5.16 -6.08
C ASN A 406 -32.13 5.21 -7.51
N ALA A 407 -32.15 6.43 -8.09
CA ALA A 407 -31.78 6.70 -9.46
C ALA A 407 -30.34 6.22 -9.75
N GLY A 408 -30.20 5.30 -10.71
CA GLY A 408 -28.93 4.66 -11.03
C GLY A 408 -28.94 3.15 -10.82
N LEU A 409 -29.92 2.63 -10.07
CA LEU A 409 -30.21 1.19 -9.97
C LEU A 409 -31.18 0.74 -11.08
N THR A 410 -30.96 -0.47 -11.58
CA THR A 410 -31.83 -1.17 -12.53
C THR A 410 -32.69 -2.18 -11.75
N CYS A 411 -34.02 -2.08 -11.91
CA CYS A 411 -34.96 -3.10 -11.45
C CYS A 411 -35.17 -4.16 -12.56
N PRO A 412 -35.23 -5.47 -12.26
CA PRO A 412 -35.42 -6.51 -13.28
C PRO A 412 -36.71 -6.34 -14.11
N PRO A 413 -36.74 -6.75 -15.41
CA PRO A 413 -37.83 -6.40 -16.33
C PRO A 413 -39.16 -7.18 -16.17
N ASN A 414 -39.44 -7.81 -15.03
CA ASN A 414 -40.65 -8.62 -14.88
C ASN A 414 -41.34 -8.47 -13.52
N THR A 415 -41.96 -7.32 -13.30
CA THR A 415 -43.26 -7.23 -12.63
C THR A 415 -43.96 -5.96 -13.13
N THR A 416 -45.11 -6.11 -13.80
CA THR A 416 -46.08 -5.02 -13.98
C THR A 416 -46.82 -4.74 -12.65
N ASP A 417 -46.12 -4.82 -11.52
CA ASP A 417 -46.68 -4.64 -10.21
C ASP A 417 -46.33 -3.24 -9.70
N THR A 418 -47.26 -2.33 -9.88
CA THR A 418 -47.24 -0.98 -9.32
C THR A 418 -47.76 -0.94 -7.87
N SER A 419 -48.06 -2.10 -7.27
CA SER A 419 -48.43 -2.20 -5.85
C SER A 419 -47.19 -2.58 -5.05
N GLY A 420 -46.79 -1.72 -4.10
CA GLY A 420 -45.59 -1.90 -3.26
C GLY A 420 -45.64 -3.16 -2.41
N GLY A 421 -45.33 -4.30 -3.02
CA GLY A 421 -45.21 -5.59 -2.36
C GLY A 421 -43.76 -5.90 -1.99
N SER A 422 -43.58 -6.38 -0.76
CA SER A 422 -42.33 -6.91 -0.17
C SER A 422 -41.40 -7.59 -1.19
N PHE A 423 -40.25 -6.95 -1.47
CA PHE A 423 -39.30 -7.42 -2.47
C PHE A 423 -38.25 -8.34 -1.84
N GLY A 424 -38.47 -9.66 -1.95
CA GLY A 424 -37.40 -10.64 -1.83
C GLY A 424 -36.94 -11.10 -3.20
N LEU A 425 -36.07 -10.38 -3.93
CA LEU A 425 -35.46 -10.87 -5.18
C LEU A 425 -34.01 -10.33 -5.46
N PRO A 426 -33.13 -11.12 -6.12
CA PRO A 426 -31.66 -11.04 -6.00
C PRO A 426 -30.86 -10.19 -7.03
N HIS A 427 -31.45 -9.21 -7.74
CA HIS A 427 -30.73 -8.51 -8.83
C HIS A 427 -31.07 -7.02 -8.97
N LEU A 428 -30.74 -6.21 -7.96
CA LEU A 428 -30.45 -4.79 -8.24
C LEU A 428 -29.08 -4.74 -8.90
N THR A 429 -28.84 -3.93 -9.92
CA THR A 429 -27.50 -3.61 -10.47
C THR A 429 -27.48 -2.15 -10.89
N PRO A 430 -26.37 -1.42 -10.79
CA PRO A 430 -26.29 -0.11 -11.39
C PRO A 430 -26.41 -0.22 -12.92
N ASN A 431 -26.82 0.88 -13.57
CA ASN A 431 -27.07 0.92 -15.01
C ASN A 431 -25.85 0.56 -15.88
N ASP A 432 -24.63 0.58 -15.31
CA ASP A 432 -23.37 0.25 -15.97
C ASP A 432 -22.95 -1.23 -15.82
N GLY A 433 -23.75 -2.05 -15.12
CA GLY A 433 -23.46 -3.47 -14.90
C GLY A 433 -22.41 -3.76 -13.82
N THR A 434 -22.03 -2.77 -13.00
CA THR A 434 -21.15 -2.96 -11.82
C THR A 434 -21.90 -3.65 -10.66
N PRO A 435 -21.22 -4.16 -9.62
CA PRO A 435 -21.92 -4.79 -8.51
C PRO A 435 -22.70 -3.78 -7.65
N SER A 436 -23.70 -4.30 -6.93
CA SER A 436 -24.89 -3.55 -6.49
C SER A 436 -24.96 -3.34 -4.99
N VAL A 437 -25.54 -2.21 -4.56
CA VAL A 437 -25.90 -1.78 -3.19
C VAL A 437 -25.20 -2.48 -2.02
N GLY A 438 -24.47 -1.77 -1.17
CA GLY A 438 -23.84 -2.32 0.03
C GLY A 438 -23.62 -1.27 1.10
N PHE A 439 -22.65 -1.47 1.99
CA PHE A 439 -22.62 -0.78 3.27
C PHE A 439 -21.31 -0.06 3.50
N LEU A 440 -21.44 1.10 4.13
CA LEU A 440 -20.33 1.81 4.71
C LEU A 440 -20.46 1.78 6.23
N LYS A 441 -19.31 1.72 6.89
CA LYS A 441 -19.20 1.74 8.34
C LYS A 441 -18.33 2.91 8.77
N GLY A 442 -18.75 3.62 9.81
CA GLY A 442 -18.13 4.84 10.26
C GLY A 442 -17.89 4.94 11.77
N GLU A 443 -16.97 5.83 12.13
CA GLU A 443 -16.51 6.15 13.49
C GLU A 443 -16.62 7.66 13.74
N GLY A 444 -17.75 8.12 14.28
CA GLY A 444 -17.89 9.50 14.76
C GLY A 444 -16.99 9.76 15.98
N PRO A 445 -16.62 11.03 16.25
CA PRO A 445 -15.72 11.38 17.36
C PRO A 445 -16.34 11.16 18.75
N ASN A 446 -17.66 10.95 18.84
CA ASN A 446 -18.37 10.66 20.08
C ASN A 446 -18.73 9.16 20.15
N PRO A 447 -18.13 8.38 21.06
CA PRO A 447 -18.45 6.95 21.20
C PRO A 447 -19.89 6.65 21.65
N ALA A 448 -20.58 7.62 22.27
CA ALA A 448 -22.00 7.49 22.62
C ALA A 448 -22.93 7.81 21.43
N HIS A 449 -22.42 8.56 20.45
CA HIS A 449 -23.11 8.94 19.21
C HIS A 449 -22.21 8.71 17.98
N PRO A 450 -21.88 7.44 17.66
CA PRO A 450 -20.91 7.11 16.63
C PRO A 450 -21.34 7.50 15.22
N CYS A 451 -22.61 7.90 15.00
CA CYS A 451 -23.06 8.44 13.71
C CYS A 451 -22.90 9.96 13.55
N THR A 452 -22.48 10.69 14.58
CA THR A 452 -22.24 12.13 14.48
C THR A 452 -20.98 12.40 13.66
N ALA A 453 -21.10 13.18 12.58
CA ALA A 453 -19.95 13.57 11.76
C ALA A 453 -19.01 14.52 12.52
N GLY A 454 -17.70 14.30 12.39
CA GLY A 454 -16.65 15.14 12.98
C GLY A 454 -15.87 15.95 11.94
N ALA A 455 -14.67 16.40 12.32
CA ALA A 455 -13.75 17.09 11.39
C ALA A 455 -13.13 16.15 10.33
N THR A 456 -13.19 14.83 10.55
CA THR A 456 -12.77 13.79 9.60
C THR A 456 -13.99 13.12 8.97
N PRO A 457 -13.89 12.62 7.71
CA PRO A 457 -14.98 11.90 7.07
C PRO A 457 -15.48 10.74 7.94
N LEU A 458 -16.79 10.69 8.17
CA LEU A 458 -17.41 9.70 9.06
C LEU A 458 -17.20 8.26 8.55
N PHE A 459 -17.33 8.04 7.24
CA PHE A 459 -17.20 6.75 6.59
C PHE A 459 -15.83 6.60 5.93
N THR A 460 -15.01 5.69 6.45
CA THR A 460 -13.61 5.51 6.02
C THR A 460 -13.32 4.12 5.44
N SER A 461 -14.22 3.15 5.62
CA SER A 461 -14.07 1.77 5.14
C SER A 461 -15.43 1.12 4.89
N ASN A 462 -15.47 0.15 3.99
CA ASN A 462 -16.64 -0.62 3.57
C ASN A 462 -16.72 -2.02 4.20
N GLN A 463 -16.35 -2.19 5.47
CA GLN A 463 -16.16 -3.48 6.17
C GLN A 463 -17.33 -4.50 6.07
N ILE A 464 -17.53 -5.10 4.90
CA ILE A 464 -18.58 -6.07 4.58
C ILE A 464 -17.92 -7.43 4.42
N GLU A 465 -18.21 -8.36 5.33
CA GLU A 465 -17.74 -9.74 5.22
C GLU A 465 -18.51 -10.53 4.15
N SER A 466 -19.84 -10.34 4.02
CA SER A 466 -20.69 -11.01 3.02
C SER A 466 -22.01 -10.28 2.80
N PHE A 467 -22.39 -9.90 1.59
CA PHE A 467 -23.75 -9.39 1.29
C PHE A 467 -24.57 -10.48 0.57
N LYS A 468 -25.87 -10.59 0.85
CA LYS A 468 -26.79 -11.51 0.13
C LYS A 468 -28.16 -10.86 0.01
N LEU A 469 -28.57 -10.48 -1.20
CA LEU A 469 -29.95 -10.07 -1.48
C LEU A 469 -30.80 -11.31 -1.84
N GLY A 470 -31.98 -11.45 -1.23
CA GLY A 470 -33.03 -12.35 -1.74
C GLY A 470 -33.13 -13.73 -1.12
N ASP A 471 -32.74 -13.93 0.15
CA ASP A 471 -33.27 -15.05 0.93
C ASP A 471 -34.49 -14.55 1.68
N THR A 472 -35.62 -15.27 1.62
CA THR A 472 -36.80 -15.02 2.48
C THR A 472 -36.48 -15.11 3.99
N SER A 473 -35.21 -15.33 4.36
CA SER A 473 -34.65 -15.35 5.71
C SER A 473 -33.34 -14.54 5.90
N GLY A 474 -32.91 -13.68 4.96
CA GLY A 474 -31.65 -12.95 5.14
C GLY A 474 -31.50 -11.73 4.23
N GLY A 475 -31.20 -10.59 4.84
CA GLY A 475 -30.90 -9.36 4.14
C GLY A 475 -29.40 -9.07 4.11
N ALA A 476 -29.09 -7.78 4.16
CA ALA A 476 -27.73 -7.28 4.05
C ALA A 476 -26.82 -7.63 5.23
N LYS A 477 -26.03 -8.69 5.11
CA LYS A 477 -25.06 -9.04 6.14
C LYS A 477 -23.79 -8.18 6.04
N GLY A 478 -23.26 -7.76 7.17
CA GLY A 478 -21.98 -7.08 7.31
C GLY A 478 -21.31 -7.60 8.58
N GLY A 479 -20.05 -8.01 8.51
CA GLY A 479 -19.33 -8.50 9.68
C GLY A 479 -18.42 -7.41 10.22
N SER A 480 -18.34 -7.30 11.54
CA SER A 480 -17.61 -6.22 12.20
C SER A 480 -16.25 -6.69 12.71
N GLY A 481 -15.19 -6.14 12.12
CA GLY A 481 -13.88 -6.06 12.74
C GLY A 481 -13.44 -4.59 12.88
N GLY A 482 -13.73 -3.92 14.00
CA GLY A 482 -13.31 -2.53 14.23
C GLY A 482 -14.06 -1.76 15.35
N THR A 483 -13.48 -0.71 15.91
CA THR A 483 -13.86 -0.14 17.21
C THR A 483 -15.07 0.81 17.24
N THR A 484 -15.94 0.89 16.25
CA THR A 484 -17.17 1.73 16.24
C THR A 484 -18.21 1.25 15.24
N SER A 485 -19.44 1.78 15.25
CA SER A 485 -20.50 1.23 14.40
C SER A 485 -21.65 2.21 14.09
N CYS A 486 -21.35 3.25 13.31
CA CYS A 486 -22.36 3.85 12.44
C CYS A 486 -22.44 3.08 11.11
N TRP A 487 -23.64 2.74 10.65
CA TRP A 487 -23.84 1.98 9.42
C TRP A 487 -24.82 2.64 8.47
N VAL A 488 -24.56 2.54 7.17
CA VAL A 488 -25.46 3.05 6.14
C VAL A 488 -25.40 2.21 4.87
N MET A 489 -26.55 2.00 4.23
CA MET A 489 -26.66 1.34 2.94
C MET A 489 -26.44 2.35 1.80
N THR A 490 -25.63 2.01 0.80
CA THR A 490 -25.17 2.87 -0.30
C THR A 490 -25.06 2.11 -1.62
N TYR A 491 -25.02 2.81 -2.76
CA TYR A 491 -24.76 2.27 -4.10
C TYR A 491 -23.80 3.18 -4.88
N LEU A 492 -23.24 2.71 -6.01
CA LEU A 492 -22.28 3.45 -6.87
C LEU A 492 -20.94 3.84 -6.20
N THR A 493 -20.39 2.94 -5.39
CA THR A 493 -19.18 3.17 -4.57
C THR A 493 -17.87 2.77 -5.28
N GLN A 494 -17.53 3.39 -6.41
CA GLN A 494 -16.55 2.87 -7.38
C GLN A 494 -15.04 3.09 -7.07
N SER A 495 -14.62 3.68 -5.94
CA SER A 495 -13.25 4.19 -5.78
C SER A 495 -12.39 3.60 -4.65
N GLU A 496 -12.63 2.36 -4.24
CA GLU A 496 -11.69 1.65 -3.34
C GLU A 496 -10.68 0.81 -4.14
N THR A 497 -9.43 1.28 -4.21
CA THR A 497 -8.38 0.62 -5.01
C THR A 497 -7.83 -0.61 -4.26
N PRO A 498 -7.76 -1.81 -4.88
CA PRO A 498 -7.15 -2.97 -4.24
C PRO A 498 -5.65 -2.72 -3.97
N SER A 499 -5.12 -3.27 -2.88
CA SER A 499 -3.72 -3.04 -2.48
C SER A 499 -2.83 -4.24 -2.78
N ILE A 500 -1.55 -3.96 -3.06
CA ILE A 500 -0.53 -4.97 -3.35
C ILE A 500 0.68 -4.73 -2.45
N THR A 501 1.14 -5.77 -1.77
CA THR A 501 2.44 -5.78 -1.07
C THR A 501 3.35 -6.80 -1.74
N VAL A 502 4.56 -6.37 -2.13
CA VAL A 502 5.61 -7.25 -2.67
C VAL A 502 6.80 -7.19 -1.72
N THR A 503 7.19 -8.35 -1.18
CA THR A 503 8.36 -8.48 -0.29
C THR A 503 9.52 -9.21 -0.98
N GLN A 504 9.23 -10.09 -1.94
CA GLN A 504 10.22 -10.69 -2.83
C GLN A 504 9.70 -10.79 -4.29
N PRO A 505 10.51 -10.42 -5.29
CA PRO A 505 11.87 -9.86 -5.17
C PRO A 505 11.88 -8.50 -4.46
N ALA A 506 13.00 -8.19 -3.80
CA ALA A 506 13.21 -6.88 -3.18
C ALA A 506 13.34 -5.82 -4.27
N ASN A 507 12.75 -4.64 -4.05
CA ASN A 507 12.86 -3.55 -5.01
C ASN A 507 14.30 -3.06 -5.13
N ASN A 508 14.80 -3.03 -6.36
CA ASN A 508 16.21 -2.83 -6.72
C ASN A 508 17.16 -3.89 -6.15
N GLY A 509 16.65 -5.10 -5.88
CA GLY A 509 17.44 -6.24 -5.43
C GLY A 509 18.47 -6.71 -6.48
N THR A 510 19.59 -7.26 -6.01
CA THR A 510 20.62 -7.87 -6.84
C THR A 510 20.77 -9.34 -6.48
N TYR A 511 20.64 -10.22 -7.46
CA TYR A 511 20.65 -11.68 -7.29
C TYR A 511 21.71 -12.31 -8.16
N ARG A 512 22.33 -13.41 -7.71
CA ARG A 512 23.27 -14.17 -8.54
C ARG A 512 22.54 -15.06 -9.53
N GLN A 513 23.13 -15.26 -10.70
CA GLN A 513 22.59 -16.17 -11.70
C GLN A 513 22.43 -17.59 -11.10
N ASN A 514 21.26 -18.18 -11.30
CA ASN A 514 20.85 -19.48 -10.78
C ASN A 514 20.92 -19.58 -9.24
N GLN A 515 20.83 -18.45 -8.53
CA GLN A 515 20.69 -18.47 -7.08
C GLN A 515 19.39 -19.18 -6.71
N SER A 516 19.47 -20.12 -5.77
CA SER A 516 18.35 -20.94 -5.31
C SER A 516 18.33 -20.98 -3.78
N ASP A 517 17.75 -19.94 -3.18
CA ASP A 517 17.52 -19.84 -1.74
C ASP A 517 16.19 -19.13 -1.44
N ALA A 518 15.86 -18.95 -0.16
CA ALA A 518 14.61 -18.33 0.26
C ALA A 518 14.43 -16.88 -0.24
N THR A 519 15.51 -16.18 -0.62
CA THR A 519 15.44 -14.81 -1.16
C THR A 519 15.05 -14.78 -2.64
N THR A 520 15.10 -15.93 -3.32
CA THR A 520 14.72 -16.11 -4.73
C THR A 520 13.32 -16.69 -4.93
N THR A 521 12.56 -16.81 -3.83
CA THR A 521 11.17 -17.24 -3.84
C THR A 521 10.26 -16.02 -3.85
N ALA A 522 9.32 -15.95 -4.79
CA ALA A 522 8.37 -14.86 -4.88
C ALA A 522 7.52 -14.80 -3.61
N SER A 523 7.36 -13.60 -3.06
CA SER A 523 6.52 -13.35 -1.90
C SER A 523 5.79 -12.04 -2.10
N TYR A 524 4.49 -12.16 -2.32
CA TYR A 524 3.59 -11.04 -2.51
C TYR A 524 2.22 -11.41 -1.95
N SER A 525 1.46 -10.38 -1.58
CA SER A 525 0.07 -10.49 -1.20
C SER A 525 -0.72 -9.37 -1.88
N CYS A 526 -1.94 -9.70 -2.27
CA CYS A 526 -2.92 -8.71 -2.68
C CYS A 526 -4.00 -8.67 -1.60
N ALA A 527 -4.41 -7.49 -1.16
CA ALA A 527 -5.60 -7.35 -0.34
C ALA A 527 -6.71 -6.71 -1.19
N ALA A 528 -7.76 -7.49 -1.38
CA ALA A 528 -9.07 -7.06 -1.84
C ALA A 528 -10.07 -7.37 -0.71
N VAL A 529 -11.23 -6.70 -0.68
CA VAL A 529 -12.14 -6.67 0.48
C VAL A 529 -12.75 -8.04 0.85
N SER A 530 -12.60 -9.11 0.06
CA SER A 530 -12.74 -10.49 0.57
C SER A 530 -12.11 -11.54 -0.35
N THR A 531 -11.48 -12.55 0.25
CA THR A 531 -10.93 -13.76 -0.41
C THR A 531 -11.52 -15.06 0.16
N GLY A 532 -12.78 -15.06 0.63
CA GLY A 532 -13.43 -16.21 1.27
C GLY A 532 -14.22 -17.15 0.32
N ASP A 533 -14.11 -18.46 0.57
CA ASP A 533 -14.77 -19.66 0.00
C ASP A 533 -15.67 -19.54 -1.27
N PRO A 534 -15.31 -20.21 -2.40
CA PRO A 534 -16.11 -20.22 -3.63
C PRO A 534 -17.48 -20.95 -3.53
N ASN A 535 -17.82 -21.60 -2.42
CA ASN A 535 -19.07 -22.37 -2.28
C ASN A 535 -20.19 -21.67 -1.50
N THR A 536 -19.97 -20.47 -0.95
CA THR A 536 -20.99 -19.69 -0.22
C THR A 536 -21.14 -18.31 -0.84
N VAL A 537 -21.78 -18.25 -2.03
CA VAL A 537 -21.80 -17.06 -2.90
C VAL A 537 -22.57 -15.89 -2.25
N ALA A 538 -21.82 -14.89 -1.81
CA ALA A 538 -22.29 -13.59 -1.36
C ALA A 538 -22.19 -12.60 -2.52
N PHE A 539 -23.31 -11.96 -2.87
CA PHE A 539 -23.39 -10.92 -3.89
C PHE A 539 -23.47 -9.57 -3.17
N GLY A 540 -22.67 -8.57 -3.56
CA GLY A 540 -22.76 -7.16 -3.16
C GLY A 540 -21.76 -6.25 -3.84
N PRO A 541 -21.75 -4.93 -3.57
CA PRO A 541 -21.03 -3.94 -4.39
C PRO A 541 -19.51 -4.08 -4.25
N TYR A 542 -19.07 -4.99 -3.38
CA TYR A 542 -17.69 -5.39 -3.16
C TYR A 542 -17.49 -6.90 -3.18
N LEU A 543 -18.50 -7.71 -3.54
CA LEU A 543 -18.48 -9.17 -3.43
C LEU A 543 -19.23 -9.86 -4.58
N SER A 544 -18.46 -10.53 -5.44
CA SER A 544 -18.75 -11.65 -6.36
C SER A 544 -20.06 -11.76 -7.19
N ILE A 545 -19.89 -12.35 -8.38
CA ILE A 545 -20.88 -13.04 -9.23
C ILE A 545 -20.42 -14.50 -9.39
N PRO A 546 -21.33 -15.50 -9.49
CA PRO A 546 -20.98 -16.90 -9.65
C PRO A 546 -20.63 -17.15 -11.11
N LEU A 547 -19.33 -17.21 -11.40
CA LEU A 547 -18.84 -17.90 -12.59
C LEU A 547 -17.95 -19.08 -12.14
N PRO A 548 -17.89 -20.16 -12.95
CA PRO A 548 -17.29 -21.41 -12.53
C PRO A 548 -15.82 -21.27 -12.06
N PRO A 549 -15.34 -22.15 -11.15
CA PRO A 549 -14.04 -22.04 -10.46
C PRO A 549 -12.79 -21.90 -11.35
N SER A 550 -12.92 -22.08 -12.66
CA SER A 550 -11.82 -21.97 -13.62
C SER A 550 -11.52 -20.52 -14.05
N LEU A 551 -12.34 -19.53 -13.66
CA LEU A 551 -12.25 -18.16 -14.16
C LEU A 551 -12.48 -17.12 -13.04
N TYR A 552 -11.43 -16.78 -12.29
CA TYR A 552 -11.31 -15.54 -11.48
C TYR A 552 -11.79 -15.60 -10.01
N ALA A 553 -10.96 -16.17 -9.13
CA ALA A 553 -10.63 -15.43 -7.90
C ALA A 553 -9.97 -14.11 -8.35
N GLY A 554 -10.23 -12.97 -7.72
CA GLY A 554 -9.59 -11.69 -8.08
C GLY A 554 -8.10 -11.93 -8.37
N VAL A 555 -7.67 -11.66 -9.61
CA VAL A 555 -6.46 -12.28 -10.15
C VAL A 555 -5.26 -11.57 -9.55
N CYS A 556 -4.85 -11.99 -8.36
CA CYS A 556 -3.55 -11.69 -7.80
C CYS A 556 -2.53 -12.52 -8.59
N SER A 557 -2.18 -12.04 -9.78
CA SER A 557 -1.17 -12.67 -10.62
C SER A 557 0.12 -11.89 -10.53
N ALA A 558 1.23 -12.62 -10.44
CA ALA A 558 2.53 -12.06 -10.71
C ALA A 558 3.10 -12.62 -12.02
N SER A 559 3.89 -11.80 -12.69
CA SER A 559 4.67 -12.18 -13.87
C SER A 559 6.06 -11.55 -13.81
N ASN A 560 7.01 -12.17 -14.50
CA ASN A 560 8.36 -11.65 -14.64
C ASN A 560 8.62 -11.16 -16.08
N SER A 561 9.75 -10.47 -16.31
CA SER A 561 10.11 -9.94 -17.64
C SER A 561 10.38 -11.00 -18.70
N VAL A 562 10.65 -12.25 -18.32
CA VAL A 562 10.80 -13.38 -19.27
C VAL A 562 9.45 -14.00 -19.67
N GLY A 563 8.35 -13.53 -19.06
CA GLY A 563 7.01 -14.00 -19.32
C GLY A 563 6.65 -15.25 -18.52
N GLY A 564 5.36 -15.40 -18.25
CA GLY A 564 4.80 -16.51 -17.46
C GLY A 564 4.33 -16.09 -16.07
N ALA A 565 3.34 -16.81 -15.57
CA ALA A 565 2.79 -16.60 -14.24
C ALA A 565 3.76 -17.15 -13.18
N VAL A 566 4.03 -16.36 -12.14
CA VAL A 566 4.84 -16.77 -10.98
C VAL A 566 3.92 -16.78 -9.76
N ALA A 567 3.66 -17.96 -9.20
CA ALA A 567 2.87 -18.06 -7.97
C ALA A 567 3.67 -17.57 -6.75
N SER A 568 2.99 -17.03 -5.74
CA SER A 568 3.61 -16.77 -4.43
C SER A 568 4.13 -18.10 -3.86
N GLY A 569 5.38 -18.12 -3.40
CA GLY A 569 6.08 -19.34 -3.00
C GLY A 569 6.81 -20.07 -4.14
N ALA A 570 6.66 -19.66 -5.40
CA ALA A 570 7.42 -20.19 -6.54
C ALA A 570 8.69 -19.35 -6.80
N PRO A 571 9.75 -19.93 -7.39
CA PRO A 571 10.94 -19.18 -7.77
C PRO A 571 10.62 -18.16 -8.88
N PHE A 572 11.14 -16.94 -8.75
CA PHE A 572 11.18 -15.97 -9.85
C PHE A 572 12.48 -16.12 -10.66
N ASP A 573 12.55 -15.51 -11.85
CA ASP A 573 13.66 -15.78 -12.79
C ASP A 573 14.98 -15.19 -12.27
N THR A 574 15.92 -16.06 -11.95
CA THR A 574 17.34 -15.76 -11.73
C THR A 574 18.24 -16.47 -12.73
N GLY A 575 17.67 -17.16 -13.73
CA GLY A 575 18.42 -17.93 -14.72
C GLY A 575 18.98 -17.05 -15.85
N THR A 576 18.25 -16.00 -16.23
CA THR A 576 18.70 -15.06 -17.26
C THR A 576 19.39 -13.84 -16.64
N LEU A 577 20.42 -13.32 -17.31
CA LEU A 577 21.23 -12.21 -16.81
C LEU A 577 20.62 -10.86 -17.22
N GLY A 578 20.78 -9.85 -16.37
CA GLY A 578 20.42 -8.48 -16.70
C GLY A 578 19.34 -7.88 -15.81
N PRO A 579 18.73 -6.77 -16.23
CA PRO A 579 17.62 -6.15 -15.52
C PRO A 579 16.33 -6.95 -15.76
N HIS A 580 15.56 -7.14 -14.69
CA HIS A 580 14.29 -7.82 -14.68
C HIS A 580 13.21 -6.96 -14.02
N THR A 581 11.98 -7.22 -14.43
CA THR A 581 10.79 -6.68 -13.78
C THR A 581 9.97 -7.82 -13.20
N PHE A 582 9.46 -7.62 -12.00
CA PHE A 582 8.44 -8.46 -11.38
C PHE A 582 7.19 -7.60 -11.22
N THR A 583 6.13 -7.99 -11.91
CA THR A 583 4.88 -7.27 -11.94
C THR A 583 3.85 -8.07 -11.18
N VAL A 584 3.26 -7.48 -10.15
CA VAL A 584 2.07 -8.03 -9.50
C VAL A 584 0.89 -7.17 -9.92
N GLN A 585 -0.18 -7.82 -10.34
CA GLN A 585 -1.45 -7.20 -10.67
C GLN A 585 -2.53 -7.82 -9.79
N VAL A 586 -3.48 -7.00 -9.38
CA VAL A 586 -4.72 -7.44 -8.78
C VAL A 586 -5.86 -6.76 -9.52
N GLN A 587 -6.85 -7.56 -9.90
CA GLN A 587 -8.14 -7.09 -10.35
C GLN A 587 -9.18 -7.63 -9.39
N ASP A 588 -9.99 -6.76 -8.80
CA ASP A 588 -11.12 -7.19 -7.99
C ASP A 588 -12.34 -7.53 -8.87
N SER A 589 -13.41 -8.04 -8.26
CA SER A 589 -14.64 -8.40 -8.96
C SER A 589 -15.44 -7.20 -9.47
N ALA A 590 -15.12 -5.98 -9.03
CA ALA A 590 -15.68 -4.73 -9.55
C ALA A 590 -14.86 -4.16 -10.72
N MET A 591 -13.91 -4.94 -11.25
CA MET A 591 -12.96 -4.57 -12.30
C MET A 591 -11.97 -3.46 -11.92
N ASN A 592 -11.87 -3.08 -10.65
CA ASN A 592 -10.81 -2.19 -10.21
C ASN A 592 -9.48 -2.93 -10.31
N THR A 593 -8.50 -2.29 -10.96
CA THR A 593 -7.17 -2.85 -11.13
C THR A 593 -6.16 -2.05 -10.34
N SER A 594 -5.23 -2.74 -9.67
CA SER A 594 -4.01 -2.17 -9.14
C SER A 594 -2.82 -2.97 -9.63
N GLN A 595 -1.69 -2.30 -9.79
CA GLN A 595 -0.46 -2.91 -10.27
C GLN A 595 0.72 -2.36 -9.49
N THR A 596 1.58 -3.27 -9.02
CA THR A 596 2.87 -2.93 -8.43
C THR A 596 3.97 -3.53 -9.29
N LEU A 597 4.91 -2.69 -9.68
CA LEU A 597 6.10 -3.06 -10.43
C LEU A 597 7.32 -3.01 -9.51
N VAL A 598 8.09 -4.08 -9.49
CA VAL A 598 9.37 -4.18 -8.80
C VAL A 598 10.47 -4.46 -9.82
N THR A 599 11.60 -3.77 -9.71
CA THR A 599 12.78 -4.03 -10.54
C THR A 599 13.84 -4.78 -9.76
N TYR A 600 14.51 -5.75 -10.40
CA TYR A 600 15.68 -6.44 -9.82
C TYR A 600 16.72 -6.74 -10.90
N THR A 601 17.95 -7.04 -10.51
CA THR A 601 19.04 -7.33 -11.45
C THR A 601 19.66 -8.69 -11.14
N VAL A 602 19.85 -9.51 -12.17
CA VAL A 602 20.56 -10.79 -12.08
C VAL A 602 21.99 -10.61 -12.59
N VAL A 603 22.96 -10.94 -11.75
CA VAL A 603 24.38 -10.73 -11.98
C VAL A 603 25.16 -12.04 -11.99
N ALA A 604 26.28 -12.07 -12.73
CA ALA A 604 27.20 -13.19 -12.73
C ALA A 604 28.66 -12.71 -12.73
N PRO A 605 29.55 -13.37 -11.96
CA PRO A 605 30.97 -13.05 -11.97
C PRO A 605 31.58 -13.28 -13.36
N PRO A 606 32.67 -12.56 -13.68
CA PRO A 606 33.32 -12.70 -14.97
C PRO A 606 34.01 -14.08 -15.10
N ALA A 607 34.12 -14.58 -16.32
CA ALA A 607 35.00 -15.70 -16.66
C ALA A 607 35.73 -15.41 -17.97
N ILE A 608 37.07 -15.43 -17.96
CA ILE A 608 37.90 -15.15 -19.14
C ILE A 608 38.07 -16.41 -19.98
N SER A 609 37.92 -16.29 -21.29
CA SER A 609 38.34 -17.26 -22.30
C SER A 609 39.28 -16.62 -23.31
N GLY A 610 40.31 -17.35 -23.74
CA GLY A 610 41.34 -16.86 -24.65
C GLY A 610 42.59 -17.75 -24.63
N PRO A 611 43.56 -17.49 -25.52
CA PRO A 611 44.83 -18.20 -25.52
C PRO A 611 45.64 -17.86 -24.27
N SER A 612 46.51 -18.77 -23.83
CA SER A 612 47.48 -18.54 -22.73
C SER A 612 48.86 -18.10 -23.21
N SER A 613 49.11 -18.11 -24.53
CA SER A 613 50.34 -17.59 -25.12
C SER A 613 50.16 -17.19 -26.59
N ALA A 614 51.07 -16.35 -27.10
CA ALA A 614 51.18 -16.04 -28.53
C ALA A 614 52.61 -15.67 -28.92
N VAL A 615 52.91 -15.70 -30.23
CA VAL A 615 54.20 -15.31 -30.80
C VAL A 615 54.03 -14.13 -31.76
N PHE A 616 54.75 -13.04 -31.52
CA PHE A 616 54.79 -11.86 -32.39
C PHE A 616 56.18 -11.77 -33.01
N ALA A 617 56.28 -11.72 -34.34
CA ALA A 617 57.56 -11.47 -34.99
C ALA A 617 57.88 -9.97 -34.94
N VAL A 618 59.12 -9.62 -34.59
CA VAL A 618 59.57 -8.22 -34.56
C VAL A 618 59.40 -7.59 -35.94
N GLY A 619 58.79 -6.40 -35.99
CA GLY A 619 58.51 -5.68 -37.23
C GLY A 619 57.25 -6.12 -37.98
N THR A 620 56.54 -7.15 -37.52
CA THR A 620 55.30 -7.63 -38.14
C THR A 620 54.09 -7.34 -37.24
N PRO A 621 53.03 -6.68 -37.74
CA PRO A 621 51.79 -6.49 -37.01
C PRO A 621 51.12 -7.82 -36.66
N ASN A 622 50.63 -7.97 -35.44
CA ASN A 622 49.85 -9.13 -35.02
C ASN A 622 48.82 -8.75 -33.93
N SER A 623 47.85 -9.63 -33.67
CA SER A 623 46.77 -9.39 -32.69
C SER A 623 46.28 -10.67 -32.03
N VAL A 624 45.89 -10.57 -30.76
CA VAL A 624 45.26 -11.62 -29.95
C VAL A 624 44.03 -11.03 -29.26
N GLN A 625 42.95 -11.79 -29.22
CA GLN A 625 41.71 -11.41 -28.53
C GLN A 625 41.51 -12.25 -27.27
N PHE A 626 40.97 -11.60 -26.23
CA PHE A 626 40.45 -12.21 -25.02
C PHE A 626 38.96 -11.89 -24.91
N ASN A 627 38.19 -12.83 -24.38
CA ASN A 627 36.76 -12.71 -24.18
C ASN A 627 36.43 -12.96 -22.71
N ALA A 628 35.40 -12.30 -22.19
CA ALA A 628 34.87 -12.59 -20.86
C ALA A 628 33.35 -12.64 -20.88
N THR A 629 32.80 -13.69 -20.28
CA THR A 629 31.37 -13.78 -19.94
C THR A 629 31.12 -13.09 -18.61
N GLY A 630 29.86 -12.76 -18.29
CA GLY A 630 29.45 -12.18 -17.01
C GLY A 630 28.48 -11.02 -17.18
N TYR A 631 27.77 -10.65 -16.11
CA TYR A 631 26.93 -9.45 -16.07
C TYR A 631 27.08 -8.71 -14.74
N PRO A 632 27.31 -7.38 -14.72
CA PRO A 632 27.46 -6.48 -15.87
C PRO A 632 28.60 -6.86 -16.83
N VAL A 633 28.64 -6.28 -18.03
CA VAL A 633 29.68 -6.59 -19.04
C VAL A 633 31.08 -6.38 -18.43
N PRO A 634 31.95 -7.40 -18.41
CA PRO A 634 33.27 -7.26 -17.79
C PRO A 634 34.16 -6.25 -18.50
N SER A 635 34.89 -5.49 -17.69
CA SER A 635 36.01 -4.65 -18.12
C SER A 635 37.33 -5.38 -17.92
N PHE A 636 38.30 -5.11 -18.79
CA PHE A 636 39.60 -5.77 -18.78
C PHE A 636 40.73 -4.86 -18.30
N THR A 637 41.68 -5.45 -17.60
CA THR A 637 42.96 -4.82 -17.24
C THR A 637 44.12 -5.77 -17.50
N GLU A 638 45.30 -5.20 -17.72
CA GLU A 638 46.54 -5.94 -17.92
C GLU A 638 47.56 -5.50 -16.87
N VAL A 639 48.32 -6.46 -16.35
CA VAL A 639 49.45 -6.24 -15.45
C VAL A 639 50.68 -6.96 -15.99
N GLY A 640 51.73 -6.21 -16.29
CA GLY A 640 52.97 -6.74 -16.84
C GLY A 640 53.65 -5.74 -17.75
N ALA A 641 54.81 -6.12 -18.28
CA ALA A 641 55.47 -5.33 -19.32
C ALA A 641 55.05 -5.88 -20.69
N LEU A 642 54.75 -4.98 -21.62
CA LEU A 642 54.53 -5.31 -23.02
C LEU A 642 55.75 -4.95 -23.87
N PRO A 643 56.01 -5.65 -25.00
CA PRO A 643 57.00 -5.21 -25.96
C PRO A 643 56.65 -3.82 -26.49
N SER A 644 57.67 -2.97 -26.68
CA SER A 644 57.47 -1.68 -27.34
C SER A 644 56.76 -1.87 -28.69
N GLY A 645 55.73 -1.06 -28.94
CA GLY A 645 54.88 -1.14 -30.13
C GLY A 645 53.69 -2.12 -30.03
N VAL A 646 53.50 -2.79 -28.90
CA VAL A 646 52.30 -3.61 -28.58
C VAL A 646 51.48 -2.95 -27.47
N THR A 647 50.16 -2.93 -27.63
CA THR A 647 49.22 -2.33 -26.69
C THR A 647 48.10 -3.31 -26.33
N PHE A 648 47.62 -3.22 -25.10
CA PHE A 648 46.43 -3.92 -24.62
C PHE A 648 45.26 -2.94 -24.54
N VAL A 649 44.14 -3.27 -25.19
CA VAL A 649 42.95 -2.43 -25.26
C VAL A 649 41.74 -3.20 -24.74
N ASP A 650 41.05 -2.66 -23.74
CA ASP A 650 39.72 -3.11 -23.34
C ASP A 650 38.68 -2.51 -24.29
N ASN A 651 37.98 -3.36 -25.03
CA ASN A 651 37.01 -2.94 -26.04
C ASN A 651 35.64 -2.59 -25.43
N LYS A 652 35.50 -2.66 -24.09
CA LYS A 652 34.28 -2.29 -23.34
C LYS A 652 33.02 -3.08 -23.70
N ASN A 653 33.18 -4.21 -24.37
CA ASN A 653 32.10 -5.09 -24.82
C ASN A 653 32.28 -6.54 -24.35
N GLY A 654 33.02 -6.75 -23.26
CA GLY A 654 33.38 -8.09 -22.78
C GLY A 654 34.51 -8.72 -23.59
N THR A 655 35.25 -7.94 -24.39
CA THR A 655 36.46 -8.39 -25.05
C THR A 655 37.62 -7.42 -24.83
N ALA A 656 38.84 -7.93 -24.92
CA ALA A 656 40.05 -7.13 -24.97
C ALA A 656 40.96 -7.61 -26.09
N THR A 657 41.78 -6.71 -26.62
CA THR A 657 42.68 -6.98 -27.73
C THR A 657 44.11 -6.57 -27.37
N LEU A 658 45.02 -7.53 -27.47
CA LEU A 658 46.46 -7.30 -27.43
C LEU A 658 46.96 -7.25 -28.88
N SER A 659 47.41 -6.09 -29.35
CA SER A 659 47.81 -5.92 -30.74
C SER A 659 48.92 -4.90 -30.93
N GLY A 660 49.57 -4.97 -32.09
CA GLY A 660 50.58 -4.00 -32.49
C GLY A 660 51.74 -4.66 -33.22
N THR A 661 52.83 -3.90 -33.36
CA THR A 661 54.07 -4.35 -34.01
C THR A 661 55.19 -4.30 -32.99
N ALA A 662 55.62 -5.47 -32.50
CA ALA A 662 56.70 -5.52 -31.53
C ALA A 662 58.01 -5.02 -32.17
N THR A 663 58.73 -4.12 -31.50
CA THR A 663 60.02 -3.58 -31.97
C THR A 663 61.22 -4.23 -31.30
N VAL A 664 61.00 -4.94 -30.20
CA VAL A 664 62.04 -5.61 -29.42
C VAL A 664 61.63 -7.07 -29.18
N SER A 665 62.57 -8.00 -29.38
CA SER A 665 62.36 -9.41 -29.07
C SER A 665 62.49 -9.66 -27.56
N GLY A 666 61.68 -10.55 -27.01
CA GLY A 666 61.65 -10.82 -25.57
C GLY A 666 60.54 -11.79 -25.19
N ILE A 667 60.57 -12.28 -23.95
CA ILE A 667 59.47 -13.04 -23.34
C ILE A 667 58.79 -12.14 -22.32
N TYR A 668 57.49 -11.88 -22.53
CA TYR A 668 56.69 -10.97 -21.74
C TYR A 668 55.58 -11.76 -21.05
N LYS A 669 55.64 -11.82 -19.72
CA LYS A 669 54.60 -12.44 -18.89
C LYS A 669 53.66 -11.35 -18.41
N ILE A 670 52.39 -11.48 -18.78
CA ILE A 670 51.34 -10.56 -18.36
C ILE A 670 50.20 -11.32 -17.70
N THR A 671 49.48 -10.65 -16.81
CA THR A 671 48.24 -11.13 -16.24
C THR A 671 47.09 -10.30 -16.80
N VAL A 672 46.17 -10.97 -17.49
CA VAL A 672 44.92 -10.37 -17.96
C VAL A 672 43.89 -10.59 -16.86
N SER A 673 43.18 -9.54 -16.46
CA SER A 673 42.10 -9.62 -15.46
C SER A 673 40.82 -9.04 -16.02
N ALA A 674 39.68 -9.61 -15.63
CA ALA A 674 38.36 -9.14 -15.99
C ALA A 674 37.53 -8.96 -14.72
N THR A 675 36.88 -7.79 -14.59
CA THR A 675 36.02 -7.44 -13.46
C THR A 675 34.74 -6.74 -13.94
N ASN A 676 33.64 -7.05 -13.27
CA ASN A 676 32.34 -6.37 -13.44
C ASN A 676 31.72 -5.95 -12.10
N GLY A 677 32.52 -5.89 -11.03
CA GLY A 677 32.05 -5.61 -9.67
C GLY A 677 31.46 -6.81 -8.92
N VAL A 678 31.26 -7.96 -9.58
CA VAL A 678 30.76 -9.19 -8.97
C VAL A 678 31.92 -10.14 -8.69
N SER A 679 32.09 -10.54 -7.42
CA SER A 679 33.17 -11.45 -7.01
C SER A 679 32.89 -12.91 -7.39
N PRO A 680 33.92 -13.69 -7.78
CA PRO A 680 35.32 -13.28 -7.92
C PRO A 680 35.63 -12.64 -9.29
N ALA A 681 36.62 -11.74 -9.32
CA ALA A 681 37.22 -11.30 -10.59
C ALA A 681 37.97 -12.48 -11.25
N ALA A 682 37.99 -12.53 -12.57
CA ALA A 682 38.69 -13.56 -13.33
C ALA A 682 40.09 -13.10 -13.69
N THR A 683 41.06 -14.03 -13.66
CA THR A 683 42.45 -13.79 -14.06
C THR A 683 42.93 -14.88 -15.02
N LEU A 684 43.77 -14.49 -15.98
CA LEU A 684 44.41 -15.37 -16.94
C LEU A 684 45.89 -14.98 -17.08
N SER A 685 46.78 -15.92 -16.77
CA SER A 685 48.21 -15.76 -17.05
C SER A 685 48.47 -15.95 -18.54
N PHE A 686 49.12 -14.97 -19.17
CA PHE A 686 49.42 -14.96 -20.60
C PHE A 686 50.91 -14.71 -20.86
N THR A 687 51.52 -15.49 -21.76
CA THR A 687 52.93 -15.28 -22.17
C THR A 687 53.00 -14.85 -23.64
N LEU A 688 53.41 -13.60 -23.89
CA LEU A 688 53.72 -13.10 -25.22
C LEU A 688 55.21 -13.28 -25.52
N THR A 689 55.53 -14.01 -26.58
CA THR A 689 56.90 -14.16 -27.07
C THR A 689 57.10 -13.29 -28.30
N SER A 690 57.91 -12.26 -28.20
CA SER A 690 58.34 -11.45 -29.35
C SER A 690 59.64 -12.02 -29.91
N THR A 691 59.67 -12.48 -31.17
CA THR A 691 60.83 -13.12 -31.78
C THR A 691 61.50 -12.26 -32.85
N ALA A 692 62.83 -12.19 -32.82
CA ALA A 692 63.63 -11.60 -33.88
C ALA A 692 63.89 -12.61 -35.00
N THR A 693 64.29 -12.10 -36.16
CA THR A 693 64.80 -12.93 -37.26
C THR A 693 66.18 -13.46 -36.90
N VAL A 694 66.41 -14.75 -37.10
CA VAL A 694 67.72 -15.37 -36.80
C VAL A 694 68.77 -14.87 -37.78
N PRO A 695 69.96 -14.43 -37.31
CA PRO A 695 71.07 -14.08 -38.19
C PRO A 695 71.50 -15.30 -39.03
N ALA A 696 71.70 -15.10 -40.34
CA ALA A 696 72.10 -16.16 -41.26
C ALA A 696 73.53 -16.68 -41.01
N SER A 697 74.42 -15.82 -40.51
CA SER A 697 75.80 -16.14 -40.08
C SER A 697 76.36 -15.01 -39.20
N GLY A 698 77.45 -15.28 -38.47
CA GLY A 698 78.16 -14.28 -37.64
C GLY A 698 78.23 -14.62 -36.15
N SER A 699 78.75 -13.69 -35.35
CA SER A 699 78.99 -13.88 -33.90
C SER A 699 78.05 -13.09 -33.00
N LYS A 700 77.05 -12.37 -33.55
CA LYS A 700 76.12 -11.54 -32.77
C LYS A 700 74.79 -12.26 -32.60
N CYS A 701 74.38 -12.46 -31.35
CA CYS A 701 73.10 -13.07 -31.02
C CYS A 701 72.49 -12.35 -29.81
N ASN A 702 71.57 -11.41 -30.12
CA ASN A 702 70.94 -10.51 -29.16
C ASN A 702 69.42 -10.51 -29.36
N GLY A 703 68.74 -11.53 -28.85
CA GLY A 703 67.29 -11.63 -28.95
C GLY A 703 66.72 -13.00 -28.61
N VAL A 704 65.40 -13.06 -28.74
CA VAL A 704 64.63 -14.31 -28.67
C VAL A 704 64.30 -14.74 -30.10
N TYR A 705 64.53 -15.99 -30.43
CA TYR A 705 64.43 -16.51 -31.79
C TYR A 705 63.59 -17.78 -31.84
N SER A 706 62.78 -17.93 -32.90
CA SER A 706 62.08 -19.18 -33.21
C SER A 706 62.67 -19.98 -34.37
N GLY A 707 63.61 -19.39 -35.11
CA GLY A 707 64.29 -20.03 -36.24
C GLY A 707 65.57 -20.77 -35.85
N THR A 708 66.25 -21.31 -36.85
CA THR A 708 67.50 -22.07 -36.68
C THR A 708 68.69 -21.29 -37.20
N PHE A 709 69.70 -21.11 -36.35
CA PHE A 709 71.00 -20.54 -36.72
C PHE A 709 71.83 -21.58 -37.46
N GLN A 710 72.37 -21.19 -38.62
CA GLN A 710 73.14 -22.09 -39.46
C GLN A 710 74.63 -22.04 -39.12
N GLY A 711 75.18 -23.19 -38.69
CA GLY A 711 76.58 -23.32 -38.27
C GLY A 711 76.78 -23.30 -36.75
N SER A 712 78.01 -23.06 -36.32
CA SER A 712 78.36 -22.98 -34.89
C SER A 712 78.20 -21.55 -34.36
N LEU A 713 77.71 -21.43 -33.14
CA LEU A 713 77.44 -20.15 -32.46
C LEU A 713 78.43 -19.93 -31.33
N THR A 714 79.00 -18.72 -31.24
CA THR A 714 79.79 -18.28 -30.09
C THR A 714 79.06 -17.16 -29.36
N VAL A 715 78.81 -17.35 -28.05
CA VAL A 715 78.13 -16.36 -27.20
C VAL A 715 79.16 -15.73 -26.27
N THR A 716 79.39 -14.43 -26.42
CA THR A 716 80.39 -13.67 -25.64
C THR A 716 79.74 -12.71 -24.65
N ALA A 717 80.56 -12.07 -23.80
CA ALA A 717 80.09 -11.04 -22.87
C ALA A 717 79.28 -9.94 -23.59
N GLY A 718 78.18 -9.52 -22.98
CA GLY A 718 77.23 -8.55 -23.53
C GLY A 718 76.17 -9.13 -24.46
N GLN A 719 76.25 -10.41 -24.84
CA GLN A 719 75.25 -11.05 -25.69
C GLN A 719 74.12 -11.72 -24.91
N SER A 720 72.92 -11.75 -25.51
CA SER A 720 71.76 -12.46 -24.94
C SER A 720 71.01 -13.25 -26.01
N CYS A 721 71.13 -14.57 -25.92
CA CYS A 721 70.63 -15.52 -26.91
C CYS A 721 69.55 -16.41 -26.33
N THR A 722 68.35 -16.39 -26.89
CA THR A 722 67.30 -17.33 -26.52
C THR A 722 66.71 -17.98 -27.76
N PHE A 723 66.76 -19.31 -27.88
CA PHE A 723 66.07 -20.04 -28.96
C PHE A 723 64.89 -20.85 -28.41
N ILE A 724 63.73 -20.69 -29.03
CA ILE A 724 62.49 -21.38 -28.69
C ILE A 724 62.03 -22.16 -29.93
N ASN A 725 61.90 -23.48 -29.85
CA ASN A 725 61.47 -24.37 -30.96
C ASN A 725 62.37 -24.42 -32.23
N GLY A 726 63.37 -23.53 -32.36
CA GLY A 726 64.35 -23.53 -33.45
C GLY A 726 65.68 -24.17 -33.06
N GLY A 727 66.77 -23.40 -33.11
CA GLY A 727 68.04 -23.79 -32.48
C GLY A 727 69.29 -23.40 -33.26
N VAL A 728 70.33 -24.24 -33.19
CA VAL A 728 71.65 -24.03 -33.80
C VAL A 728 72.08 -25.35 -34.45
N THR A 729 72.47 -25.36 -35.73
CA THR A 729 72.84 -26.63 -36.40
C THR A 729 74.23 -27.16 -36.02
N GLY A 730 75.15 -26.30 -35.58
CA GLY A 730 76.50 -26.65 -35.15
C GLY A 730 76.71 -26.67 -33.64
N ASN A 731 77.95 -26.39 -33.20
CA ASN A 731 78.31 -26.31 -31.79
C ASN A 731 77.91 -24.94 -31.21
N VAL A 732 77.62 -24.90 -29.91
CA VAL A 732 77.48 -23.66 -29.15
C VAL A 732 78.65 -23.55 -28.18
N SER A 733 79.43 -22.47 -28.28
CA SER A 733 80.52 -22.16 -27.36
C SER A 733 80.22 -20.83 -26.65
N GLN A 734 79.97 -20.91 -25.35
CA GLN A 734 79.65 -19.75 -24.53
C GLN A 734 80.84 -19.37 -23.67
N THR A 735 81.35 -18.14 -23.85
CA THR A 735 82.46 -17.57 -23.08
C THR A 735 82.01 -16.40 -22.20
N GLY A 736 80.78 -15.92 -22.37
CA GLY A 736 80.13 -14.89 -21.56
C GLY A 736 78.66 -14.72 -21.98
N GLY A 737 78.00 -13.66 -21.51
CA GLY A 737 76.61 -13.35 -21.89
C GLY A 737 75.60 -14.36 -21.34
N SER A 738 74.40 -14.42 -21.93
CA SER A 738 73.35 -15.38 -21.57
C SER A 738 72.93 -16.24 -22.75
N PHE A 739 72.80 -17.56 -22.55
CA PHE A 739 72.29 -18.48 -23.57
C PHE A 739 71.15 -19.36 -23.04
N ALA A 740 70.00 -19.32 -23.69
CA ALA A 740 68.84 -20.13 -23.33
C ALA A 740 68.29 -20.88 -24.55
N VAL A 741 67.88 -22.13 -24.34
CA VAL A 741 67.22 -22.96 -25.36
C VAL A 741 66.03 -23.68 -24.75
N THR A 742 64.90 -23.75 -25.42
CA THR A 742 63.70 -24.49 -24.97
C THR A 742 62.96 -25.02 -26.19
N GLY A 743 62.63 -26.31 -26.22
CA GLY A 743 62.07 -26.97 -27.42
C GLY A 743 62.98 -26.93 -28.66
N ALA A 744 64.19 -26.38 -28.54
CA ALA A 744 65.11 -26.10 -29.64
C ALA A 744 66.25 -27.12 -29.70
N THR A 745 66.87 -27.28 -30.87
CA THR A 745 67.96 -28.24 -31.09
C THR A 745 69.32 -27.55 -31.22
N VAL A 746 70.30 -27.96 -30.41
CA VAL A 746 71.73 -27.76 -30.69
C VAL A 746 72.26 -29.01 -31.39
N GLY A 747 72.62 -28.87 -32.67
CA GLY A 747 73.02 -29.97 -33.53
C GLY A 747 74.39 -30.57 -33.21
N GLY A 748 75.25 -29.82 -32.51
CA GLY A 748 76.56 -30.27 -32.02
C GLY A 748 76.66 -30.32 -30.49
N ASN A 749 77.82 -29.94 -29.97
CA ASN A 749 78.10 -29.82 -28.54
C ASN A 749 77.67 -28.44 -28.01
N PHE A 750 77.22 -28.38 -26.76
CA PHE A 750 77.14 -27.14 -25.99
C PHE A 750 78.30 -27.10 -24.99
N GLN A 751 79.11 -26.05 -25.04
CA GLN A 751 80.17 -25.80 -24.07
C GLN A 751 79.99 -24.41 -23.47
N SER A 752 80.03 -24.32 -22.14
CA SER A 752 80.05 -23.05 -21.41
C SER A 752 81.27 -22.95 -20.52
N ILE A 753 82.05 -21.88 -20.73
CA ILE A 753 83.20 -21.49 -19.91
C ILE A 753 83.03 -20.11 -19.25
N GLY A 754 81.88 -19.46 -19.47
CA GLY A 754 81.52 -18.19 -18.84
C GLY A 754 80.08 -17.78 -19.18
N GLY A 755 79.52 -16.81 -18.44
CA GLY A 755 78.14 -16.34 -18.62
C GLY A 755 77.10 -17.15 -17.84
N THR A 756 75.82 -17.01 -18.21
CA THR A 756 74.69 -17.78 -17.66
C THR A 756 73.99 -18.58 -18.74
N PHE A 757 73.42 -19.74 -18.39
CA PHE A 757 72.69 -20.55 -19.36
C PHE A 757 71.47 -21.29 -18.80
N ALA A 758 70.50 -21.55 -19.69
CA ALA A 758 69.31 -22.34 -19.40
C ALA A 758 68.99 -23.28 -20.58
N ILE A 759 69.22 -24.57 -20.40
CA ILE A 759 68.78 -25.61 -21.34
C ILE A 759 67.47 -26.17 -20.81
N GLY A 760 66.36 -25.61 -21.28
CA GLY A 760 65.01 -25.87 -20.80
C GLY A 760 64.32 -27.06 -21.47
N ALA A 761 63.05 -27.24 -21.08
CA ALA A 761 62.26 -28.41 -21.43
C ALA A 761 62.16 -28.61 -22.95
N GLY A 762 62.27 -29.87 -23.39
CA GLY A 762 62.19 -30.25 -24.79
C GLY A 762 63.40 -29.85 -25.64
N ALA A 763 64.40 -29.17 -25.08
CA ALA A 763 65.63 -28.88 -25.81
C ALA A 763 66.43 -30.17 -26.08
N ILE A 764 67.07 -30.24 -27.25
CA ILE A 764 67.90 -31.37 -27.67
C ILE A 764 69.31 -30.87 -27.93
N VAL A 765 70.30 -31.37 -27.18
CA VAL A 765 71.71 -31.22 -27.52
C VAL A 765 72.17 -32.56 -28.08
N LYS A 766 72.46 -32.64 -29.39
CA LYS A 766 72.83 -33.93 -30.03
C LYS A 766 74.19 -34.43 -29.56
N GLY A 767 75.11 -33.54 -29.20
CA GLY A 767 76.43 -33.85 -28.67
C GLY A 767 76.52 -33.80 -27.14
N ASN A 768 77.69 -33.41 -26.65
CA ASN A 768 77.98 -33.25 -25.22
C ASN A 768 77.51 -31.87 -24.70
N VAL A 769 77.18 -31.82 -23.42
CA VAL A 769 77.04 -30.60 -22.63
C VAL A 769 78.24 -30.51 -21.69
N SER A 770 79.07 -29.49 -21.83
CA SER A 770 80.29 -29.31 -21.03
C SER A 770 80.35 -27.94 -20.38
N VAL A 771 80.32 -27.90 -19.06
CA VAL A 771 80.39 -26.67 -18.26
C VAL A 771 81.68 -26.66 -17.48
N LEU A 772 82.59 -25.74 -17.80
CA LEU A 772 83.98 -25.77 -17.32
C LEU A 772 84.37 -24.43 -16.72
N ASN A 773 84.87 -24.43 -15.48
CA ASN A 773 85.45 -23.26 -14.82
C ASN A 773 84.53 -22.02 -14.76
N LEU A 774 83.21 -22.22 -14.62
CA LEU A 774 82.29 -21.08 -14.54
C LEU A 774 82.61 -20.20 -13.33
N ALA A 775 82.73 -18.90 -13.58
CA ALA A 775 82.91 -17.89 -12.55
C ALA A 775 81.72 -17.87 -11.56
N LYS A 776 81.90 -17.24 -10.40
CA LYS A 776 80.85 -17.16 -9.36
C LYS A 776 79.68 -16.28 -9.82
N SER A 777 78.46 -16.81 -9.73
CA SER A 777 77.21 -16.09 -9.99
C SER A 777 76.19 -16.35 -8.88
N SER A 778 75.31 -15.38 -8.64
CA SER A 778 74.13 -15.56 -7.78
C SER A 778 72.94 -16.18 -8.52
N ALA A 779 72.93 -16.12 -9.86
CA ALA A 779 71.93 -16.79 -10.68
C ALA A 779 72.28 -18.28 -10.82
N GLN A 780 71.27 -19.14 -10.73
CA GLN A 780 71.42 -20.58 -10.95
C GLN A 780 71.27 -20.89 -12.43
N ASP A 781 72.25 -21.59 -13.00
CA ASP A 781 72.17 -22.12 -14.36
C ASP A 781 71.46 -23.47 -14.36
N THR A 782 70.80 -23.80 -15.47
CA THR A 782 69.89 -24.95 -15.50
C THR A 782 69.99 -25.82 -16.75
N VAL A 783 69.80 -27.12 -16.53
CA VAL A 783 69.48 -28.13 -17.56
C VAL A 783 68.25 -28.87 -17.05
N CYS A 784 67.11 -28.66 -17.69
CA CYS A 784 65.80 -29.09 -17.20
C CYS A 784 64.96 -29.69 -18.35
N GLY A 785 64.50 -30.93 -18.21
CA GLY A 785 63.65 -31.58 -19.22
C GLY A 785 64.27 -31.71 -20.61
N ALA A 786 65.59 -31.68 -20.71
CA ALA A 786 66.32 -31.71 -21.96
C ALA A 786 66.78 -33.13 -22.33
N ARG A 787 67.08 -33.34 -23.61
CA ARG A 787 67.76 -34.55 -24.10
C ARG A 787 69.20 -34.22 -24.50
N VAL A 788 70.16 -34.85 -23.83
CA VAL A 788 71.58 -34.76 -24.16
C VAL A 788 72.03 -36.06 -24.81
N GLY A 789 72.46 -36.00 -26.07
CA GLY A 789 72.86 -37.15 -26.87
C GLY A 789 74.24 -37.72 -26.51
N GLY A 790 75.08 -36.91 -25.86
CA GLY A 790 76.38 -37.31 -25.33
C GLY A 790 76.45 -37.28 -23.80
N ASN A 791 77.63 -36.91 -23.28
CA ASN A 791 77.89 -36.72 -21.85
C ASN A 791 77.42 -35.33 -21.40
N LEU A 792 77.00 -35.21 -20.13
CA LEU A 792 76.81 -33.95 -19.43
C LEU A 792 77.86 -33.84 -18.32
N GLN A 793 78.74 -32.86 -18.43
CA GLN A 793 79.87 -32.69 -17.51
C GLN A 793 79.90 -31.28 -16.91
N LEU A 794 80.01 -31.21 -15.58
CA LEU A 794 80.17 -29.99 -14.80
C LEU A 794 81.52 -30.03 -14.06
N VAL A 795 82.45 -29.12 -14.37
CA VAL A 795 83.81 -29.10 -13.80
C VAL A 795 84.14 -27.74 -13.22
N ALA A 796 84.67 -27.73 -12.00
CA ALA A 796 85.29 -26.56 -11.37
C ALA A 796 84.43 -25.28 -11.39
N SER A 797 83.10 -25.43 -11.34
CA SER A 797 82.16 -24.31 -11.45
C SER A 797 81.90 -23.66 -10.09
N PHE A 798 81.87 -22.34 -10.05
CA PHE A 798 81.56 -21.50 -8.89
C PHE A 798 80.13 -20.92 -8.93
N THR A 799 79.35 -21.27 -9.96
CA THR A 799 77.93 -20.93 -10.12
C THR A 799 77.06 -22.13 -9.73
N PRO A 800 75.94 -21.93 -9.00
CA PRO A 800 75.00 -23.02 -8.73
C PRO A 800 74.40 -23.57 -10.03
N ILE A 801 74.32 -24.90 -10.16
CA ILE A 801 73.78 -25.55 -11.37
C ILE A 801 72.77 -26.62 -10.98
N ALA A 802 71.58 -26.57 -11.58
CA ALA A 802 70.59 -27.63 -11.47
C ALA A 802 70.51 -28.44 -12.76
N VAL A 803 70.77 -29.73 -12.69
CA VAL A 803 70.53 -30.73 -13.73
C VAL A 803 69.30 -31.51 -13.30
N GLY A 804 68.12 -30.94 -13.57
CA GLY A 804 66.87 -31.33 -12.92
C GLY A 804 66.82 -30.97 -11.43
N ASN A 805 65.61 -30.78 -10.89
CA ASN A 805 65.40 -30.56 -9.45
C ASN A 805 64.10 -31.18 -8.90
N GLY A 806 63.48 -32.10 -9.65
CA GLY A 806 62.25 -32.79 -9.25
C GLY A 806 60.97 -31.95 -9.30
N THR A 807 61.03 -30.66 -9.66
CA THR A 807 59.84 -29.80 -9.78
C THR A 807 59.31 -29.74 -11.22
N VAL A 808 58.04 -29.35 -11.38
CA VAL A 808 57.45 -29.05 -12.70
C VAL A 808 58.19 -27.96 -13.47
N SER A 809 58.91 -27.07 -12.76
CA SER A 809 59.66 -25.97 -13.37
C SER A 809 61.07 -26.38 -13.85
N CYS A 810 61.63 -27.45 -13.30
CA CYS A 810 62.89 -28.03 -13.77
C CYS A 810 62.84 -29.58 -13.71
N PRO A 811 62.11 -30.22 -14.63
CA PRO A 811 62.00 -31.67 -14.67
C PRO A 811 63.35 -32.33 -14.99
N GLY A 812 63.47 -33.62 -14.67
CA GLY A 812 64.68 -34.39 -14.95
C GLY A 812 64.97 -34.55 -16.44
N ASN A 813 66.24 -34.80 -16.76
CA ASN A 813 66.75 -34.85 -18.13
C ASN A 813 66.91 -36.30 -18.63
N THR A 814 66.99 -36.48 -19.96
CA THR A 814 67.46 -37.73 -20.57
C THR A 814 68.87 -37.53 -21.10
N ILE A 815 69.85 -38.17 -20.47
CA ILE A 815 71.27 -38.08 -20.82
C ILE A 815 71.69 -39.45 -21.35
N VAL A 816 72.06 -39.53 -22.63
CA VAL A 816 72.42 -40.79 -23.27
C VAL A 816 73.78 -41.29 -22.77
N GLY A 817 74.74 -40.39 -22.56
CA GLY A 817 76.06 -40.69 -22.02
C GLY A 817 76.13 -40.65 -20.49
N ASN A 818 77.29 -40.24 -19.97
CA ASN A 818 77.55 -40.07 -18.54
C ASN A 818 77.11 -38.69 -18.04
N LEU A 819 76.75 -38.63 -16.76
CA LEU A 819 76.54 -37.38 -16.03
C LEU A 819 77.64 -37.23 -14.97
N SER A 820 78.44 -36.17 -15.03
CA SER A 820 79.53 -35.96 -14.06
C SER A 820 79.55 -34.56 -13.47
N ALA A 821 79.78 -34.48 -12.16
CA ALA A 821 80.03 -33.24 -11.43
C ALA A 821 81.36 -33.37 -10.67
N THR A 822 82.39 -32.64 -11.08
CA THR A 822 83.75 -32.74 -10.53
C THR A 822 84.30 -31.40 -10.05
N ALA A 823 84.84 -31.37 -8.83
CA ALA A 823 85.56 -30.22 -8.27
C ALA A 823 84.77 -28.90 -8.24
N ASN A 824 83.43 -28.94 -8.24
CA ASN A 824 82.61 -27.72 -8.24
C ASN A 824 82.59 -27.07 -6.86
N ASN A 825 82.61 -25.73 -6.84
CA ASN A 825 82.61 -24.90 -5.64
C ASN A 825 81.33 -24.07 -5.50
N ALA A 826 80.21 -24.65 -5.93
CA ALA A 826 78.86 -24.12 -5.78
C ALA A 826 77.86 -25.26 -5.62
N ILE A 827 76.61 -24.94 -5.29
CA ILE A 827 75.56 -25.94 -5.10
C ILE A 827 75.27 -26.61 -6.44
N ILE A 828 75.38 -27.94 -6.48
CA ILE A 828 75.02 -28.74 -7.66
C ILE A 828 73.82 -29.61 -7.28
N SER A 829 72.77 -29.57 -8.09
CA SER A 829 71.66 -30.52 -7.98
C SER A 829 71.57 -31.39 -9.22
N MET A 830 71.41 -32.70 -9.01
CA MET A 830 71.18 -33.70 -10.04
C MET A 830 69.97 -34.52 -9.58
N ASP A 831 68.77 -34.14 -10.03
CA ASP A 831 67.52 -34.78 -9.60
C ASP A 831 66.64 -35.23 -10.76
N GLY A 832 66.08 -36.44 -10.66
CA GLY A 832 65.09 -36.97 -11.59
C GLY A 832 65.62 -37.35 -12.97
N ASN A 833 66.94 -37.41 -13.16
CA ASN A 833 67.52 -37.65 -14.49
C ASN A 833 67.53 -39.12 -14.86
N THR A 834 67.32 -39.42 -16.14
CA THR A 834 67.62 -40.72 -16.75
C THR A 834 69.00 -40.66 -17.41
N VAL A 835 69.94 -41.46 -16.94
CA VAL A 835 71.34 -41.47 -17.38
C VAL A 835 71.69 -42.83 -17.99
N GLY A 836 72.00 -42.87 -19.28
CA GLY A 836 72.36 -44.09 -20.01
C GLY A 836 73.75 -44.64 -19.67
N GLY A 837 74.65 -43.77 -19.21
CA GLY A 837 75.97 -44.14 -18.68
C GLY A 837 76.01 -44.23 -17.17
N SER A 838 77.13 -43.78 -16.58
CA SER A 838 77.33 -43.64 -15.14
C SER A 838 77.05 -42.20 -14.68
N LEU A 839 76.67 -42.06 -13.41
CA LEU A 839 76.61 -40.78 -12.71
C LEU A 839 77.78 -40.70 -11.72
N THR A 840 78.63 -39.68 -11.86
CA THR A 840 79.76 -39.45 -10.95
C THR A 840 79.71 -38.08 -10.28
N ALA A 841 79.92 -38.04 -8.96
CA ALA A 841 80.08 -36.82 -8.19
C ALA A 841 81.38 -36.88 -7.40
N THR A 842 82.39 -36.10 -7.79
CA THR A 842 83.73 -36.20 -7.19
C THR A 842 84.32 -34.86 -6.78
N ALA A 843 84.90 -34.79 -5.59
CA ALA A 843 85.65 -33.63 -5.11
C ALA A 843 84.88 -32.29 -5.06
N ASN A 844 83.54 -32.30 -5.03
CA ASN A 844 82.76 -31.06 -4.97
C ASN A 844 82.85 -30.43 -3.57
N LEU A 845 83.12 -29.13 -3.51
CA LEU A 845 83.42 -28.37 -2.29
C LEU A 845 82.19 -27.70 -1.64
N LYS A 846 81.03 -27.79 -2.29
CA LYS A 846 79.75 -27.24 -1.82
C LYS A 846 78.65 -28.30 -1.92
N PRO A 847 77.48 -28.08 -1.26
CA PRO A 847 76.42 -29.08 -1.21
C PRO A 847 76.07 -29.62 -2.60
N THR A 848 76.20 -30.94 -2.74
CA THR A 848 75.84 -31.66 -3.97
C THR A 848 74.65 -32.56 -3.68
N GLN A 849 73.59 -32.44 -4.47
CA GLN A 849 72.34 -33.19 -4.28
C GLN A 849 72.17 -34.19 -5.43
N VAL A 850 71.89 -35.45 -5.09
CA VAL A 850 71.73 -36.55 -6.04
C VAL A 850 70.47 -37.34 -5.70
N PHE A 851 69.33 -36.98 -6.28
CA PHE A 851 68.03 -37.57 -5.94
C PHE A 851 67.33 -38.18 -7.16
N SER A 852 66.54 -39.23 -6.95
CA SER A 852 65.57 -39.75 -7.93
C SER A 852 66.12 -40.05 -9.33
N ASN A 853 67.43 -40.28 -9.49
CA ASN A 853 68.01 -40.52 -10.81
C ASN A 853 67.87 -42.01 -11.20
N LYS A 854 67.58 -42.25 -12.48
CA LYS A 854 67.60 -43.58 -13.09
C LYS A 854 68.86 -43.76 -13.93
N ILE A 855 69.83 -44.48 -13.38
CA ILE A 855 71.18 -44.61 -13.93
C ILE A 855 71.35 -46.06 -14.42
N VAL A 856 71.75 -46.23 -15.68
CA VAL A 856 71.90 -47.57 -16.26
C VAL A 856 73.17 -48.26 -15.75
N SER A 857 74.29 -47.53 -15.69
CA SER A 857 75.57 -48.08 -15.20
C SER A 857 75.77 -47.81 -13.70
N ASN A 858 76.86 -47.14 -13.30
CA ASN A 858 77.23 -46.99 -11.90
C ASN A 858 76.89 -45.58 -11.37
N LEU A 859 76.52 -45.51 -10.10
CA LEU A 859 76.47 -44.28 -9.31
C LEU A 859 77.67 -44.25 -8.36
N SER A 860 78.60 -43.33 -8.57
CA SER A 860 79.85 -43.27 -7.79
C SER A 860 80.12 -41.87 -7.27
N CYS A 861 80.29 -41.75 -5.95
CA CYS A 861 80.53 -40.46 -5.32
C CYS A 861 81.73 -40.53 -4.37
N SER A 862 82.67 -39.60 -4.50
CA SER A 862 83.91 -39.64 -3.72
C SER A 862 84.43 -38.24 -3.41
N SER A 863 85.01 -38.06 -2.22
CA SER A 863 85.70 -36.83 -1.83
C SER A 863 84.87 -35.54 -1.90
N ASN A 864 83.54 -35.60 -1.91
CA ASN A 864 82.68 -34.42 -1.82
C ASN A 864 82.62 -33.93 -0.37
N LEU A 865 82.68 -32.61 -0.16
CA LEU A 865 82.63 -32.02 1.19
C LEU A 865 81.26 -32.23 1.85
N SER A 866 80.19 -32.11 1.07
CA SER A 866 78.82 -32.33 1.52
C SER A 866 78.00 -32.87 0.35
N ILE A 867 77.42 -34.06 0.53
CA ILE A 867 76.59 -34.71 -0.49
C ILE A 867 75.37 -35.35 0.15
N THR A 868 74.19 -35.14 -0.44
CA THR A 868 72.91 -35.71 0.01
C THR A 868 72.21 -36.38 -1.17
N GLY A 869 71.48 -37.47 -0.92
CA GLY A 869 70.75 -38.15 -1.98
C GLY A 869 69.77 -39.18 -1.46
N GLY A 870 68.95 -39.70 -2.38
CA GLY A 870 67.89 -40.68 -2.10
C GLY A 870 67.12 -41.05 -3.36
N SER A 871 66.48 -42.21 -3.35
CA SER A 871 65.61 -42.71 -4.44
C SER A 871 66.31 -42.92 -5.79
N ASN A 872 67.64 -43.04 -5.82
CA ASN A 872 68.36 -43.31 -7.07
C ASN A 872 68.30 -44.81 -7.43
N THR A 873 68.34 -45.14 -8.72
CA THR A 873 68.52 -46.51 -9.22
C THR A 873 69.79 -46.59 -10.06
N ALA A 874 70.62 -47.60 -9.83
CA ALA A 874 71.89 -47.84 -10.54
C ALA A 874 72.26 -49.32 -10.47
N SER A 875 73.04 -49.81 -11.43
CA SER A 875 73.58 -51.19 -11.40
C SER A 875 74.52 -51.41 -10.21
N LYS A 876 75.26 -50.36 -9.80
CA LYS A 876 76.08 -50.36 -8.60
C LYS A 876 76.18 -48.96 -8.01
N LYS A 877 76.07 -48.84 -6.69
CA LYS A 877 76.27 -47.59 -5.93
C LYS A 877 77.53 -47.70 -5.09
N THR A 878 78.44 -46.74 -5.17
CA THR A 878 79.75 -46.79 -4.49
C THR A 878 80.16 -45.47 -3.85
N GLY A 879 80.99 -45.55 -2.81
CA GLY A 879 81.53 -44.39 -2.11
C GLY A 879 80.47 -43.67 -1.26
N GLN A 880 80.47 -42.35 -1.25
CA GLN A 880 79.58 -41.51 -0.43
C GLN A 880 78.10 -41.65 -0.79
N CYS A 881 77.76 -42.22 -1.95
CA CYS A 881 76.38 -42.45 -2.38
C CYS A 881 75.98 -43.93 -2.38
N ALA A 882 76.73 -44.81 -1.70
CA ALA A 882 76.36 -46.22 -1.56
C ALA A 882 74.96 -46.42 -0.94
N SER A 883 74.49 -45.46 -0.12
CA SER A 883 73.18 -45.48 0.56
C SER A 883 72.07 -44.66 -0.13
N PHE A 884 72.34 -43.98 -1.25
CA PHE A 884 71.40 -43.07 -1.93
C PHE A 884 70.40 -43.76 -2.85
#